data_AF-A0A4Q1QS04-F1
#
_entry.id   AF-A0A4Q1QS04-F1
#
_cell.length_a   1.000
_cell.length_b   1.000
_cell.length_c   1.000
_cell.angle_alpha   90.00
_cell.angle_beta   90.00
_cell.angle_gamma   90.00
#
_symmetry.space_group_name_H-M   'P 1'
#
loop_
_entity.id
_entity.type
_entity.pdbx_description
1 polymer ?
#
loop_
_entity_poly.entity_id
_entity_poly.type
_entity_poly.pdbx_seq_one_letter_code
_entity_poly.pdbx_strand_id
1 'polypeptide(L)'
;MSQQPFELPTFYTPHPARLNPHLEAARTHSRTWARSMGMLEGSGIWEVSDLDAHDYALLCSYTHPECDADALSLVTDWYVWVFFFDDHFLETFKRTLDREGGKAYLDRLPAFMPMDLAAPVPEPVNPVEAGLADLWARTVPQMSMDWRRRFAESTEHLLNESLWELSNIDIHRVPNPVEYIEMRRKVGGAPWSAGLVEYATGAEVPASVAGSRPLRVLRDTFSDGVHLRNDLFSYQRETEDEGELSNGVLVLETFLNCTTQEAADSVNDLITSRLQQFENTVVAELPALFAETGLDPRSCADVLAYAKGLQDWQSGGHEWHMRSSRYMNGGGAAARTSPAWSPFPLGGLGTSAADLRRALATAGAHRLRSTTHVPHPKVGPSRIPDIHMPFATTLSPHLEGARRRLIDWAHRMGILRPQPGVPLSDVWDEPAIIRYDLPLCAAGIHPDATPEQLDLSAAWLAWGTYADDYYPQVFGRPRDLVAAKVCTERLSSFMPVDLAAPTPEPVNALERGLADLWPRTAEPMTPEARRAFRQTVDTMTASWLWELDNQTQNRIPDPVDYIEMRRATFGSDLTMSLSRIGHGRQVPPEVYRTGALRSLENSAADVACLTNDVFSYQKEIEYEGEVHNGILVVQTFFDCDYPTALHIIHDLMTSRMNEFRHVAAHQLPVVYDDFDLSPEARKTLDGYVHELENWMAGILTWHQGCRRYIEPELRHPTGSPGWLGAPTGLGTSAARLVRSGVGVG
;
A
#
# COMPACT_ATOMS: atom_id res chain seq x y z
N MET A 1 -8.70 23.72 32.83
CA MET A 1 -8.93 22.44 32.15
C MET A 1 -9.04 22.80 30.69
N SER A 2 -8.01 22.53 29.88
CA SER A 2 -8.15 22.66 28.43
C SER A 2 -9.27 21.71 28.00
N GLN A 3 -10.14 22.20 27.14
CA GLN A 3 -11.22 21.41 26.57
C GLN A 3 -10.56 20.43 25.58
N GLN A 4 -10.87 19.13 25.66
CA GLN A 4 -10.33 18.15 24.71
C GLN A 4 -10.69 18.57 23.27
N PRO A 5 -9.76 18.48 22.30
CA PRO A 5 -10.00 18.91 20.91
C PRO A 5 -11.19 18.20 20.23
N PHE A 6 -11.47 16.95 20.59
CA PHE A 6 -12.61 16.18 20.10
C PHE A 6 -13.01 15.08 21.11
N GLU A 7 -14.20 14.51 20.95
CA GLU A 7 -14.64 13.33 21.69
C GLU A 7 -14.15 12.06 20.97
N LEU A 8 -13.53 11.14 21.72
CA LEU A 8 -13.06 9.87 21.15
C LEU A 8 -14.23 9.10 20.50
N PRO A 9 -14.07 8.67 19.23
CA PRO A 9 -15.13 7.97 18.52
C PRO A 9 -15.36 6.55 19.09
N THR A 10 -16.46 5.94 18.69
CA THR A 10 -16.72 4.52 19.03
C THR A 10 -15.88 3.62 18.13
N PHE A 11 -14.89 2.94 18.71
CA PHE A 11 -13.96 2.08 17.99
C PHE A 11 -14.58 0.73 17.61
N TYR A 12 -14.24 0.23 16.42
CA TYR A 12 -14.45 -1.17 16.06
C TYR A 12 -13.38 -2.06 16.72
N THR A 13 -13.79 -2.88 17.68
CA THR A 13 -12.94 -3.83 18.42
C THR A 13 -13.42 -5.26 18.16
N PRO A 14 -12.95 -5.94 17.10
CA PRO A 14 -13.48 -7.24 16.68
C PRO A 14 -13.24 -8.36 17.69
N HIS A 15 -12.15 -8.26 18.46
CA HIS A 15 -11.72 -9.26 19.43
C HIS A 15 -11.50 -8.62 20.81
N PRO A 16 -11.90 -9.27 21.91
CA PRO A 16 -11.61 -8.78 23.25
C PRO A 16 -10.12 -8.96 23.57
N ALA A 17 -9.52 -7.96 24.22
CA ALA A 17 -8.15 -8.07 24.70
C ALA A 17 -8.03 -9.11 25.83
N ARG A 18 -6.85 -9.72 25.92
CA ARG A 18 -6.45 -10.62 27.01
C ARG A 18 -5.22 -10.04 27.70
N LEU A 19 -5.02 -10.40 28.96
CA LEU A 19 -3.88 -9.92 29.74
C LEU A 19 -2.98 -11.08 30.13
N ASN A 20 -1.70 -10.97 29.82
CA ASN A 20 -0.68 -11.95 30.22
C ASN A 20 -0.59 -12.02 31.76
N PRO A 21 -0.60 -13.22 32.37
CA PRO A 21 -0.51 -13.37 33.82
C PRO A 21 0.85 -12.94 34.42
N HIS A 22 1.86 -12.69 33.60
CA HIS A 22 3.23 -12.38 34.04
C HIS A 22 3.56 -10.88 34.15
N LEU A 23 2.54 -10.01 34.10
CA LEU A 23 2.67 -8.55 34.13
C LEU A 23 3.61 -8.01 35.22
N GLU A 24 3.45 -8.44 36.48
CA GLU A 24 4.27 -7.93 37.59
C GLU A 24 5.74 -8.33 37.49
N ALA A 25 6.01 -9.51 36.91
CA ALA A 25 7.38 -9.94 36.63
C ALA A 25 8.01 -9.05 35.56
N ALA A 26 7.28 -8.79 34.47
CA ALA A 26 7.72 -7.90 33.41
C ALA A 26 7.98 -6.47 33.91
N ARG A 27 7.10 -5.90 34.75
CA ARG A 27 7.30 -4.57 35.39
C ARG A 27 8.58 -4.50 36.22
N THR A 28 8.84 -5.53 37.01
CA THR A 28 10.01 -5.58 37.90
C THR A 28 11.29 -5.72 37.10
N HIS A 29 11.28 -6.60 36.10
CA HIS A 29 12.40 -6.85 35.21
C HIS A 29 12.75 -5.60 34.40
N SER A 30 11.78 -5.03 33.67
CA SER A 30 12.03 -3.92 32.75
C SER A 30 12.49 -2.65 33.45
N ARG A 31 12.00 -2.37 34.67
CA ARG A 31 12.53 -1.27 35.50
C ARG A 31 14.00 -1.46 35.86
N THR A 32 14.38 -2.69 36.20
CA THR A 32 15.77 -3.02 36.53
C THR A 32 16.66 -2.91 35.30
N TRP A 33 16.18 -3.43 34.18
CA TRP A 33 16.86 -3.39 32.89
C TRP A 33 17.06 -1.95 32.39
N ALA A 34 16.00 -1.13 32.35
CA ALA A 34 16.07 0.27 31.92
C ALA A 34 17.09 1.09 32.73
N ARG A 35 17.14 0.88 34.05
CA ARG A 35 18.17 1.51 34.89
C ARG A 35 19.57 1.05 34.52
N SER A 36 19.76 -0.25 34.28
CA SER A 36 21.08 -0.80 33.92
C SER A 36 21.58 -0.30 32.56
N MET A 37 20.67 0.03 31.64
CA MET A 37 21.00 0.63 30.34
C MET A 37 21.22 2.15 30.41
N GLY A 38 21.00 2.79 31.57
CA GLY A 38 21.15 4.23 31.74
C GLY A 38 20.01 5.07 31.16
N MET A 39 18.81 4.50 31.02
CA MET A 39 17.63 5.17 30.46
C MET A 39 16.84 5.99 31.49
N LEU A 40 17.14 5.87 32.79
CA LEU A 40 16.41 6.53 33.88
C LEU A 40 17.21 7.70 34.45
N GLU A 41 17.36 7.76 35.77
CA GLU A 41 18.06 8.83 36.48
C GLU A 41 19.40 9.19 35.81
N GLY A 42 19.55 10.45 35.36
CA GLY A 42 20.77 10.94 34.71
C GLY A 42 20.80 10.80 33.18
N SER A 43 19.78 10.20 32.56
CA SER A 43 19.61 10.21 31.10
C SER A 43 19.26 11.60 30.55
N GLY A 44 18.61 12.44 31.38
CA GLY A 44 18.02 13.71 30.96
C GLY A 44 16.69 13.56 30.22
N ILE A 45 16.20 12.33 30.06
CA ILE A 45 14.97 12.00 29.31
C ILE A 45 13.89 11.50 30.25
N TRP A 46 14.14 10.40 30.98
CA TRP A 46 13.17 9.79 31.90
C TRP A 46 13.71 9.63 33.31
N GLU A 47 12.80 9.69 34.27
CA GLU A 47 12.96 9.20 35.63
C GLU A 47 12.13 7.91 35.81
N VAL A 48 12.31 7.17 36.92
CA VAL A 48 11.50 5.96 37.20
C VAL A 48 10.01 6.26 37.21
N SER A 49 9.61 7.44 37.68
CA SER A 49 8.20 7.85 37.70
C SER A 49 7.59 7.92 36.31
N ASP A 50 8.38 8.30 35.31
CA ASP A 50 7.90 8.39 33.93
C ASP A 50 7.70 7.00 33.34
N LEU A 51 8.69 6.11 33.53
CA LEU A 51 8.58 4.71 33.13
C LEU A 51 7.37 4.00 33.79
N ASP A 52 7.19 4.21 35.10
CA ASP A 52 6.08 3.62 35.85
C ASP A 52 4.71 4.19 35.41
N ALA A 53 4.66 5.46 35.00
CA ALA A 53 3.44 6.08 34.48
C ALA A 53 3.09 5.64 33.06
N HIS A 54 4.11 5.44 32.20
CA HIS A 54 3.92 4.93 30.83
C HIS A 54 3.47 3.46 30.82
N ASP A 55 4.00 2.66 31.75
CA ASP A 55 3.64 1.26 32.00
C ASP A 55 3.72 0.36 30.74
N TYR A 56 4.89 0.32 30.12
CA TYR A 56 5.14 -0.50 28.91
C TYR A 56 5.01 -2.01 29.17
N ALA A 57 5.16 -2.46 30.41
CA ALA A 57 4.88 -3.85 30.78
C ALA A 57 3.38 -4.17 30.66
N LEU A 58 2.49 -3.23 31.00
CA LEU A 58 1.05 -3.37 30.77
C LEU A 58 0.71 -3.43 29.29
N LEU A 59 1.34 -2.57 28.46
CA LEU A 59 1.24 -2.66 27.00
C LEU A 59 1.59 -4.07 26.52
N CYS A 60 2.80 -4.54 26.85
CA CYS A 60 3.30 -5.83 26.37
C CYS A 60 2.47 -7.00 26.89
N SER A 61 1.97 -6.92 28.12
CA SER A 61 1.10 -7.96 28.69
C SER A 61 -0.24 -8.04 27.99
N TYR A 62 -0.77 -6.92 27.51
CA TYR A 62 -1.99 -6.90 26.71
C TYR A 62 -1.75 -7.39 25.28
N THR A 63 -0.62 -7.00 24.68
CA THR A 63 -0.33 -7.29 23.27
C THR A 63 0.25 -8.69 23.03
N HIS A 64 0.86 -9.30 24.04
CA HIS A 64 1.46 -10.64 23.98
C HIS A 64 0.90 -11.56 25.08
N PRO A 65 -0.41 -11.85 25.07
CA PRO A 65 -1.11 -12.48 26.19
C PRO A 65 -0.74 -13.95 26.45
N GLU A 66 -0.07 -14.62 25.50
CA GLU A 66 0.22 -16.07 25.57
C GLU A 66 1.69 -16.42 25.79
N CYS A 67 2.61 -15.47 25.64
CA CYS A 67 4.03 -15.75 25.81
C CYS A 67 4.39 -15.99 27.28
N ASP A 68 5.48 -16.74 27.51
CA ASP A 68 5.97 -16.99 28.86
C ASP A 68 6.61 -15.72 29.49
N ALA A 69 6.98 -15.82 30.76
CA ALA A 69 7.52 -14.69 31.51
C ALA A 69 8.84 -14.15 30.96
N ASP A 70 9.70 -15.01 30.39
CA ASP A 70 11.02 -14.62 29.88
C ASP A 70 10.86 -13.90 28.54
N ALA A 71 10.02 -14.44 27.65
CA ALA A 71 9.64 -13.80 26.39
C ALA A 71 8.94 -12.45 26.63
N LEU A 72 7.99 -12.39 27.56
CA LEU A 72 7.28 -11.15 27.91
C LEU A 72 8.25 -10.08 28.43
N SER A 73 9.19 -10.47 29.29
CA SER A 73 10.18 -9.55 29.85
C SER A 73 11.11 -9.00 28.75
N LEU A 74 11.61 -9.85 27.85
CA LEU A 74 12.43 -9.41 26.73
C LEU A 74 11.67 -8.50 25.75
N VAL A 75 10.42 -8.85 25.40
CA VAL A 75 9.57 -7.99 24.56
C VAL A 75 9.30 -6.66 25.26
N THR A 76 9.09 -6.66 26.58
CA THR A 76 8.92 -5.42 27.35
C THR A 76 10.16 -4.54 27.28
N ASP A 77 11.37 -5.12 27.39
CA ASP A 77 12.63 -4.37 27.25
C ASP A 77 12.75 -3.73 25.85
N TRP A 78 12.36 -4.46 24.79
CA TRP A 78 12.30 -3.90 23.43
C TRP A 78 11.36 -2.69 23.31
N TYR A 79 10.18 -2.75 23.92
CA TYR A 79 9.25 -1.62 23.93
C TYR A 79 9.75 -0.45 24.79
N VAL A 80 10.39 -0.72 25.94
CA VAL A 80 11.05 0.33 26.73
C VAL A 80 12.12 1.02 25.88
N TRP A 81 12.94 0.26 25.16
CA TRP A 81 13.98 0.80 24.29
C TRP A 81 13.41 1.66 23.16
N VAL A 82 12.39 1.20 22.44
CA VAL A 82 11.86 1.94 21.28
C VAL A 82 11.22 3.27 21.69
N PHE A 83 10.49 3.28 22.81
CA PHE A 83 9.90 4.52 23.33
C PHE A 83 10.96 5.44 23.93
N PHE A 84 12.03 4.89 24.53
CA PHE A 84 13.14 5.71 25.01
C PHE A 84 13.87 6.36 23.84
N PHE A 85 14.11 5.61 22.76
CA PHE A 85 14.69 6.13 21.53
C PHE A 85 13.87 7.31 20.98
N ASP A 86 12.55 7.18 20.90
CA ASP A 86 11.65 8.22 20.41
C ASP A 86 11.73 9.51 21.24
N ASP A 87 11.53 9.41 22.57
CA ASP A 87 11.59 10.55 23.48
C ASP A 87 13.02 11.14 23.53
N HIS A 88 14.08 10.32 23.45
CA HIS A 88 15.47 10.79 23.37
C HIS A 88 15.77 11.54 22.07
N PHE A 89 15.30 11.04 20.93
CA PHE A 89 15.50 11.69 19.63
C PHE A 89 14.74 13.02 19.55
N LEU A 90 13.52 13.07 20.11
CA LEU A 90 12.73 14.28 20.24
C LEU A 90 13.48 15.38 21.00
N GLU A 91 13.94 15.08 22.22
CA GLU A 91 14.60 16.05 23.09
C GLU A 91 15.99 16.47 22.57
N THR A 92 16.73 15.55 21.96
CA THR A 92 18.12 15.82 21.54
C THR A 92 18.20 16.50 20.18
N PHE A 93 17.37 16.08 19.22
CA PHE A 93 17.52 16.47 17.80
C PHE A 93 16.30 17.18 17.23
N LYS A 94 15.06 16.76 17.53
CA LYS A 94 13.86 17.42 16.96
C LYS A 94 13.67 18.82 17.52
N ARG A 95 13.75 19.00 18.84
CA ARG A 95 13.58 20.33 19.47
C ARG A 95 14.64 21.36 19.04
N THR A 96 15.83 20.89 18.69
CA THR A 96 16.98 21.71 18.27
C THR A 96 17.10 21.83 16.74
N LEU A 97 16.31 21.07 15.99
CA LEU A 97 16.40 20.91 14.53
C LEU A 97 17.78 20.45 14.05
N ASP A 98 18.50 19.67 14.87
CA ASP A 98 19.85 19.17 14.55
C ASP A 98 19.80 17.91 13.67
N ARG A 99 19.57 18.12 12.37
CA ARG A 99 19.52 17.04 11.39
C ARG A 99 20.86 16.32 11.22
N GLU A 100 21.98 17.06 11.18
CA GLU A 100 23.31 16.46 10.98
C GLU A 100 23.69 15.56 12.18
N GLY A 101 23.47 16.06 13.40
CA GLY A 101 23.66 15.28 14.62
C GLY A 101 22.75 14.06 14.69
N GLY A 102 21.46 14.23 14.35
CA GLY A 102 20.49 13.14 14.29
C GLY A 102 20.90 12.05 13.28
N LYS A 103 21.38 12.43 12.10
CA LYS A 103 21.86 11.48 11.09
C LYS A 103 23.09 10.72 11.58
N ALA A 104 24.10 11.42 12.10
CA ALA A 104 25.32 10.79 12.61
C ALA A 104 25.03 9.82 13.78
N TYR A 105 24.02 10.14 14.59
CA TYR A 105 23.52 9.28 15.65
C TYR A 105 22.88 7.99 15.10
N LEU A 106 22.00 8.10 14.11
CA LEU A 106 21.32 6.94 13.51
C LEU A 106 22.26 6.06 12.69
N ASP A 107 23.21 6.65 11.96
CA ASP A 107 24.20 5.92 11.14
C ASP A 107 25.06 4.94 11.96
N ARG A 108 25.14 5.12 13.30
CA ARG A 108 25.85 4.22 14.21
C ARG A 108 25.03 2.98 14.60
N LEU A 109 23.71 3.06 14.65
CA LEU A 109 22.84 2.02 15.20
C LEU A 109 22.91 0.67 14.45
N PRO A 110 23.06 0.61 13.11
CA PRO A 110 23.24 -0.66 12.40
C PRO A 110 24.44 -1.49 12.88
N ALA A 111 25.49 -0.85 13.42
CA ALA A 111 26.66 -1.57 13.95
C ALA A 111 26.34 -2.43 15.19
N PHE A 112 25.21 -2.18 15.85
CA PHE A 112 24.73 -2.94 17.00
C PHE A 112 23.74 -4.06 16.63
N MET A 113 23.50 -4.26 15.33
CA MET A 113 22.64 -5.32 14.80
C MET A 113 23.41 -6.30 13.90
N PRO A 114 24.52 -6.91 14.36
CA PRO A 114 25.33 -7.77 13.50
C PRO A 114 24.55 -9.02 13.06
N MET A 115 24.56 -9.30 11.76
CA MET A 115 24.01 -10.54 11.20
C MET A 115 24.88 -11.76 11.55
N ASP A 116 26.20 -11.56 11.57
CA ASP A 116 27.16 -12.53 12.10
C ASP A 116 27.36 -12.27 13.60
N LEU A 117 26.83 -13.18 14.43
CA LEU A 117 26.90 -13.06 15.89
C LEU A 117 28.32 -13.15 16.46
N ALA A 118 29.31 -13.54 15.65
CA ALA A 118 30.72 -13.50 16.03
C ALA A 118 31.39 -12.15 15.71
N ALA A 119 30.71 -11.26 14.97
CA ALA A 119 31.26 -9.95 14.62
C ALA A 119 31.40 -9.08 15.89
N PRO A 120 32.47 -8.27 15.99
CA PRO A 120 32.64 -7.37 17.11
C PRO A 120 31.56 -6.28 17.07
N VAL A 121 30.86 -6.11 18.18
CA VAL A 121 29.96 -4.97 18.42
C VAL A 121 30.79 -3.82 19.01
N PRO A 122 30.67 -2.58 18.52
CA PRO A 122 31.39 -1.44 19.09
C PRO A 122 30.96 -1.15 20.52
N GLU A 123 31.80 -0.46 21.29
CA GLU A 123 31.44 -0.03 22.64
C GLU A 123 30.31 1.02 22.57
N PRO A 124 29.16 0.78 23.23
CA PRO A 124 28.05 1.71 23.21
C PRO A 124 28.41 3.02 23.94
N VAL A 125 28.05 4.16 23.35
CA VAL A 125 28.35 5.49 23.94
C VAL A 125 27.13 6.21 24.51
N ASN A 126 25.94 5.63 24.34
CA ASN A 126 24.68 6.17 24.85
C ASN A 126 23.70 5.03 25.21
N PRO A 127 22.61 5.31 25.96
CA PRO A 127 21.65 4.30 26.40
C PRO A 127 20.93 3.55 25.27
N VAL A 128 20.69 4.19 24.13
CA VAL A 128 20.03 3.56 22.98
C VAL A 128 20.94 2.51 22.34
N GLU A 129 22.22 2.83 22.13
CA GLU A 129 23.22 1.88 21.65
C GLU A 129 23.39 0.71 22.62
N ALA A 130 23.47 1.00 23.93
CA ALA A 130 23.62 -0.02 24.96
C ALA A 130 22.42 -0.98 25.00
N GLY A 131 21.20 -0.42 24.96
CA GLY A 131 19.98 -1.21 24.91
C GLY A 131 19.88 -2.05 23.64
N LEU A 132 20.18 -1.48 22.47
CA LEU A 132 20.13 -2.21 21.20
C LEU A 132 21.13 -3.37 21.17
N ALA A 133 22.34 -3.17 21.68
CA ALA A 133 23.37 -4.20 21.78
C ALA A 133 22.90 -5.40 22.62
N ASP A 134 22.33 -5.13 23.81
CA ASP A 134 21.82 -6.16 24.72
C ASP A 134 20.62 -6.90 24.13
N LEU A 135 19.64 -6.15 23.63
CA LEU A 135 18.41 -6.69 23.06
C LEU A 135 18.68 -7.56 21.83
N TRP A 136 19.55 -7.09 20.92
CA TRP A 136 19.94 -7.86 19.74
C TRP A 136 20.60 -9.19 20.14
N ALA A 137 21.54 -9.16 21.09
CA ALA A 137 22.24 -10.35 21.57
C ALA A 137 21.30 -11.37 22.26
N ARG A 138 20.24 -10.92 22.93
CA ARG A 138 19.27 -11.78 23.64
C ARG A 138 18.20 -12.37 22.71
N THR A 139 17.81 -11.67 21.65
CA THR A 139 16.72 -12.09 20.76
C THR A 139 17.21 -12.93 19.58
N VAL A 140 18.21 -12.43 18.87
CA VAL A 140 18.58 -12.92 17.54
C VAL A 140 19.05 -14.38 17.49
N PRO A 141 19.80 -14.92 18.47
CA PRO A 141 20.24 -16.32 18.46
C PRO A 141 19.09 -17.33 18.36
N GLN A 142 17.88 -16.94 18.77
CA GLN A 142 16.71 -17.82 18.81
C GLN A 142 15.92 -17.84 17.49
N MET A 143 16.21 -16.91 16.58
CA MET A 143 15.44 -16.69 15.36
C MET A 143 16.22 -17.09 14.10
N SER A 144 15.51 -17.44 13.02
CA SER A 144 16.12 -17.79 11.74
C SER A 144 16.84 -16.60 11.08
N MET A 145 17.77 -16.89 10.15
CA MET A 145 18.44 -15.83 9.37
C MET A 145 17.47 -15.02 8.51
N ASP A 146 16.37 -15.60 8.07
CA ASP A 146 15.39 -14.89 7.26
C ASP A 146 14.57 -13.92 8.11
N TRP A 147 14.20 -14.31 9.34
CA TRP A 147 13.58 -13.41 10.30
C TRP A 147 14.53 -12.27 10.67
N ARG A 148 15.80 -12.56 10.95
CA ARG A 148 16.81 -11.55 11.33
C ARG A 148 16.97 -10.45 10.30
N ARG A 149 17.00 -10.81 9.01
CA ARG A 149 17.08 -9.83 7.92
C ARG A 149 15.85 -8.93 7.89
N ARG A 150 14.65 -9.50 7.99
CA ARG A 150 13.39 -8.72 8.03
C ARG A 150 13.32 -7.81 9.25
N PHE A 151 13.73 -8.32 10.42
CA PHE A 151 13.69 -7.56 11.66
C PHE A 151 14.71 -6.41 11.64
N ALA A 152 15.95 -6.64 11.20
CA ALA A 152 16.94 -5.57 11.02
C ALA A 152 16.45 -4.50 10.03
N GLU A 153 15.90 -4.90 8.89
CA GLU A 153 15.30 -3.96 7.93
C GLU A 153 14.18 -3.13 8.57
N SER A 154 13.28 -3.76 9.34
CA SER A 154 12.22 -3.05 10.06
C SER A 154 12.75 -2.12 11.15
N THR A 155 13.83 -2.48 11.83
CA THR A 155 14.48 -1.63 12.84
C THR A 155 15.18 -0.45 12.18
N GLU A 156 15.92 -0.66 11.08
CA GLU A 156 16.53 0.44 10.32
C GLU A 156 15.47 1.41 9.81
N HIS A 157 14.34 0.91 9.32
CA HIS A 157 13.24 1.77 8.88
C HIS A 157 12.62 2.56 10.03
N LEU A 158 12.36 1.92 11.18
CA LEU A 158 11.88 2.57 12.41
C LEU A 158 12.77 3.75 12.80
N LEU A 159 14.08 3.50 12.84
CA LEU A 159 15.06 4.50 13.24
C LEU A 159 15.13 5.68 12.26
N ASN A 160 14.99 5.40 10.96
CA ASN A 160 15.01 6.43 9.92
C ASN A 160 13.73 7.28 9.84
N GLU A 161 12.63 6.88 10.49
CA GLU A 161 11.40 7.68 10.62
C GLU A 161 11.70 9.07 11.17
N SER A 162 12.52 9.12 12.21
CA SER A 162 12.76 10.34 12.97
C SER A 162 13.44 11.44 12.13
N LEU A 163 14.23 11.07 11.11
CA LEU A 163 14.82 12.03 10.16
C LEU A 163 13.79 12.62 9.20
N TRP A 164 12.80 11.83 8.80
CA TRP A 164 11.73 12.30 7.93
C TRP A 164 10.79 13.24 8.68
N GLU A 165 10.38 12.87 9.90
CA GLU A 165 9.57 13.73 10.78
C GLU A 165 10.30 15.04 11.07
N LEU A 166 11.59 14.98 11.42
CA LEU A 166 12.43 16.15 11.63
C LEU A 166 12.45 17.10 10.42
N SER A 167 12.58 16.54 9.21
CA SER A 167 12.57 17.35 7.98
C SER A 167 11.23 18.03 7.75
N ASN A 168 10.10 17.40 8.07
CA ASN A 168 8.77 17.99 7.92
C ASN A 168 8.49 19.08 8.95
N ILE A 169 8.95 18.88 10.19
CA ILE A 169 8.85 19.87 11.26
C ILE A 169 9.62 21.14 10.88
N ASP A 170 10.86 21.01 10.39
CA ASP A 170 11.70 22.15 9.97
C ASP A 170 11.00 23.03 8.93
N ILE A 171 10.39 22.42 7.92
CA ILE A 171 9.69 23.15 6.84
C ILE A 171 8.21 23.42 7.12
N HIS A 172 7.71 23.05 8.30
CA HIS A 172 6.31 23.23 8.74
C HIS A 172 5.28 22.65 7.75
N ARG A 173 5.54 21.44 7.26
CA ARG A 173 4.71 20.79 6.23
C ARG A 173 3.96 19.59 6.80
N VAL A 174 2.62 19.69 6.78
CA VAL A 174 1.74 18.55 7.02
C VAL A 174 1.70 17.68 5.75
N PRO A 175 1.98 16.36 5.84
CA PRO A 175 1.91 15.47 4.68
C PRO A 175 0.47 15.32 4.19
N ASN A 176 0.28 14.94 2.93
CA ASN A 176 -1.05 14.57 2.44
C ASN A 176 -1.45 13.15 2.90
N PRO A 177 -2.74 12.75 2.83
CA PRO A 177 -3.20 11.47 3.37
C PRO A 177 -2.47 10.23 2.80
N VAL A 178 -2.12 10.26 1.50
CA VAL A 178 -1.42 9.15 0.84
C VAL A 178 0.06 9.09 1.27
N GLU A 179 0.71 10.25 1.33
CA GLU A 179 2.09 10.34 1.83
C GLU A 179 2.18 9.89 3.29
N TYR A 180 1.24 10.34 4.11
CA TYR A 180 1.17 10.03 5.53
C TYR A 180 1.12 8.52 5.78
N ILE A 181 0.17 7.82 5.13
CA ILE A 181 0.00 6.38 5.34
C ILE A 181 1.19 5.58 4.80
N GLU A 182 1.77 6.00 3.68
CA GLU A 182 2.97 5.37 3.14
C GLU A 182 4.16 5.49 4.06
N MET A 183 4.39 6.68 4.60
CA MET A 183 5.51 6.93 5.49
C MET A 183 5.32 6.15 6.78
N ARG A 184 4.15 6.23 7.43
CA ARG A 184 3.86 5.41 8.62
C ARG A 184 4.03 3.91 8.40
N ARG A 185 3.71 3.36 7.23
CA ARG A 185 3.99 1.94 6.93
C ARG A 185 5.44 1.62 6.70
N LYS A 186 6.16 2.51 6.03
CA LYS A 186 7.56 2.30 5.65
C LYS A 186 8.46 2.44 6.86
N VAL A 187 8.29 3.52 7.61
CA VAL A 187 9.19 3.93 8.69
C VAL A 187 8.55 3.82 10.08
N GLY A 188 7.26 3.57 10.21
CA GLY A 188 6.63 3.38 11.52
C GLY A 188 7.05 2.11 12.25
N GLY A 189 6.86 2.09 13.57
CA GLY A 189 7.23 0.96 14.43
C GLY A 189 6.32 -0.29 14.36
N ALA A 190 5.28 -0.31 13.53
CA ALA A 190 4.37 -1.46 13.49
C ALA A 190 4.94 -2.71 12.77
N PRO A 191 5.63 -2.63 11.61
CA PRO A 191 6.36 -3.77 11.05
C PRO A 191 7.38 -4.36 12.02
N TRP A 192 8.06 -3.51 12.79
CA TRP A 192 8.98 -3.94 13.86
C TRP A 192 8.22 -4.68 14.98
N SER A 193 7.07 -4.14 15.41
CA SER A 193 6.20 -4.81 16.40
C SER A 193 5.71 -6.17 15.89
N ALA A 194 5.38 -6.30 14.60
CA ALA A 194 4.99 -7.56 13.99
C ALA A 194 6.13 -8.60 14.02
N GLY A 195 7.38 -8.17 13.83
CA GLY A 195 8.55 -9.03 14.00
C GLY A 195 8.68 -9.59 15.42
N LEU A 196 8.39 -8.78 16.44
CA LEU A 196 8.36 -9.23 17.84
C LEU A 196 7.20 -10.17 18.14
N VAL A 197 6.07 -10.05 17.43
CA VAL A 197 4.97 -11.02 17.51
C VAL A 197 5.41 -12.40 17.03
N GLU A 198 6.19 -12.50 15.94
CA GLU A 198 6.77 -13.79 15.50
C GLU A 198 7.64 -14.43 16.62
N TYR A 199 8.46 -13.63 17.30
CA TYR A 199 9.26 -14.08 18.46
C TYR A 199 8.38 -14.55 19.62
N ALA A 200 7.42 -13.73 20.05
CA ALA A 200 6.59 -14.00 21.22
C ALA A 200 5.63 -15.19 21.04
N THR A 201 5.19 -15.43 19.80
CA THR A 201 4.33 -16.58 19.46
C THR A 201 5.14 -17.85 19.18
N GLY A 202 6.46 -17.74 18.99
CA GLY A 202 7.30 -18.85 18.54
C GLY A 202 6.93 -19.35 17.13
N ALA A 203 6.34 -18.47 16.31
CA ALA A 203 5.77 -18.80 15.01
C ALA A 203 6.30 -17.83 13.93
N GLU A 204 7.43 -18.20 13.34
CA GLU A 204 7.99 -17.45 12.21
C GLU A 204 7.17 -17.67 10.93
N VAL A 205 6.89 -16.59 10.21
CA VAL A 205 6.28 -16.66 8.89
C VAL A 205 7.28 -17.31 7.92
N PRO A 206 6.92 -18.41 7.22
CA PRO A 206 7.82 -19.09 6.31
C PRO A 206 8.30 -18.17 5.19
N ALA A 207 9.61 -18.18 4.91
CA ALA A 207 10.23 -17.30 3.91
C ALA A 207 9.63 -17.47 2.50
N SER A 208 9.14 -18.66 2.15
CA SER A 208 8.48 -18.94 0.87
C SER A 208 7.20 -18.14 0.64
N VAL A 209 6.51 -17.72 1.72
CA VAL A 209 5.22 -17.01 1.64
C VAL A 209 5.24 -15.62 2.31
N ALA A 210 6.31 -15.26 3.03
CA ALA A 210 6.45 -13.98 3.72
C ALA A 210 6.34 -12.77 2.76
N GLY A 211 6.81 -12.91 1.52
CA GLY A 211 6.69 -11.87 0.49
C GLY A 211 5.38 -11.88 -0.30
N SER A 212 4.48 -12.85 -0.04
CA SER A 212 3.22 -12.95 -0.77
C SER A 212 2.29 -11.77 -0.46
N ARG A 213 1.38 -11.45 -1.39
CA ARG A 213 0.43 -10.33 -1.22
C ARG A 213 -0.40 -10.47 0.06
N PRO A 214 -1.03 -11.62 0.39
CA PRO A 214 -1.83 -11.73 1.61
C PRO A 214 -1.06 -11.42 2.89
N LEU A 215 0.20 -11.86 3.01
CA LEU A 215 1.02 -11.57 4.19
C LEU A 215 1.42 -10.09 4.28
N ARG A 216 1.70 -9.44 3.14
CA ARG A 216 1.93 -7.99 3.09
C ARG A 216 0.67 -7.22 3.51
N VAL A 217 -0.49 -7.56 2.95
CA VAL A 217 -1.78 -6.94 3.31
C VAL A 217 -2.07 -7.10 4.81
N LEU A 218 -1.80 -8.27 5.39
CA LEU A 218 -2.01 -8.54 6.80
C LEU A 218 -1.11 -7.65 7.69
N ARG A 219 0.17 -7.52 7.35
CA ARG A 219 1.10 -6.61 8.03
C ARG A 219 0.70 -5.15 7.86
N ASP A 220 0.33 -4.75 6.65
CA ASP A 220 0.09 -3.34 6.32
C ASP A 220 -1.25 -2.85 6.92
N THR A 221 -2.31 -3.68 6.90
CA THR A 221 -3.58 -3.38 7.59
C THR A 221 -3.42 -3.35 9.11
N PHE A 222 -2.59 -4.23 9.67
CA PHE A 222 -2.17 -4.14 11.08
C PHE A 222 -1.49 -2.80 11.35
N SER A 223 -0.46 -2.46 10.57
CA SER A 223 0.31 -1.22 10.68
C SER A 223 -0.58 0.02 10.70
N ASP A 224 -1.50 0.14 9.74
CA ASP A 224 -2.41 1.27 9.68
C ASP A 224 -3.30 1.34 10.93
N GLY A 225 -3.85 0.20 11.35
CA GLY A 225 -4.72 0.13 12.51
C GLY A 225 -4.00 0.48 13.82
N VAL A 226 -2.69 0.24 13.89
CA VAL A 226 -1.85 0.64 15.03
C VAL A 226 -1.62 2.15 15.02
N HIS A 227 -1.11 2.69 13.92
CA HIS A 227 -0.72 4.10 13.82
C HIS A 227 -1.93 5.03 13.91
N LEU A 228 -2.98 4.79 13.13
CA LEU A 228 -4.17 5.65 13.13
C LEU A 228 -4.89 5.64 14.49
N ARG A 229 -4.82 4.52 15.23
CA ARG A 229 -5.34 4.47 16.59
C ARG A 229 -4.48 5.33 17.51
N ASN A 230 -3.16 5.20 17.43
CA ASN A 230 -2.25 6.03 18.21
C ASN A 230 -2.54 7.52 17.96
N ASP A 231 -2.67 7.93 16.70
CA ASP A 231 -2.97 9.31 16.30
C ASP A 231 -4.21 9.90 17.00
N LEU A 232 -5.31 9.13 17.09
CA LEU A 232 -6.52 9.58 17.79
C LEU A 232 -6.30 9.80 19.30
N PHE A 233 -5.41 9.03 19.90
CA PHE A 233 -5.13 9.11 21.34
C PHE A 233 -4.04 10.15 21.66
N SER A 234 -3.11 10.39 20.75
CA SER A 234 -1.96 11.27 20.93
C SER A 234 -2.14 12.66 20.33
N TYR A 235 -3.15 12.90 19.47
CA TYR A 235 -3.38 14.17 18.76
C TYR A 235 -3.19 15.41 19.62
N GLN A 236 -3.82 15.46 20.79
CA GLN A 236 -3.73 16.64 21.66
C GLN A 236 -2.29 16.93 22.07
N ARG A 237 -1.55 15.90 22.52
CA ARG A 237 -0.16 16.04 22.95
C ARG A 237 0.75 16.40 21.78
N GLU A 238 0.59 15.70 20.66
CA GLU A 238 1.41 15.90 19.46
C GLU A 238 1.26 17.32 18.89
N THR A 239 0.02 17.83 18.83
CA THR A 239 -0.27 19.14 18.23
C THR A 239 -0.13 20.32 19.19
N GLU A 240 -0.43 20.15 20.49
CA GLU A 240 -0.38 21.25 21.47
C GLU A 240 0.99 21.38 22.15
N ASP A 241 1.72 20.26 22.38
CA ASP A 241 2.96 20.26 23.17
C ASP A 241 4.22 19.92 22.36
N GLU A 242 4.16 18.94 21.46
CA GLU A 242 5.33 18.42 20.74
C GLU A 242 5.62 19.17 19.43
N GLY A 243 4.59 19.76 18.81
CA GLY A 243 4.68 20.37 17.48
C GLY A 243 4.86 19.34 16.36
N GLU A 244 4.44 18.10 16.60
CA GLU A 244 4.48 17.01 15.63
C GLU A 244 3.41 17.22 14.55
N LEU A 245 3.79 16.99 13.29
CA LEU A 245 2.93 17.19 12.13
C LEU A 245 2.46 15.85 11.53
N SER A 246 3.02 14.75 11.99
CA SER A 246 2.78 13.39 11.50
C SER A 246 1.62 12.72 12.24
N ASN A 247 0.44 13.35 12.28
CA ASN A 247 -0.76 12.79 12.91
C ASN A 247 -1.91 12.67 11.90
N GLY A 248 -2.52 11.49 11.76
CA GLY A 248 -3.58 11.22 10.79
C GLY A 248 -4.82 12.12 10.93
N VAL A 249 -5.16 12.56 12.14
CA VAL A 249 -6.28 13.51 12.37
C VAL A 249 -5.90 14.88 11.82
N LEU A 250 -4.71 15.38 12.13
CA LEU A 250 -4.20 16.66 11.62
C LEU A 250 -4.12 16.65 10.08
N VAL A 251 -3.67 15.53 9.51
CA VAL A 251 -3.57 15.34 8.07
C VAL A 251 -4.93 15.42 7.39
N LEU A 252 -5.95 14.70 7.90
CA LEU A 252 -7.31 14.76 7.32
C LEU A 252 -7.99 16.11 7.58
N GLU A 253 -7.81 16.70 8.76
CA GLU A 253 -8.30 18.03 9.11
C GLU A 253 -7.79 19.08 8.12
N THR A 254 -6.47 19.08 7.88
CA THR A 254 -5.81 20.01 6.97
C THR A 254 -6.21 19.76 5.53
N PHE A 255 -6.21 18.50 5.08
CA PHE A 255 -6.44 18.15 3.68
C PHE A 255 -7.90 18.33 3.26
N LEU A 256 -8.86 17.92 4.10
CA LEU A 256 -10.29 18.05 3.81
C LEU A 256 -10.86 19.41 4.23
N ASN A 257 -10.09 20.22 4.96
CA ASN A 257 -10.52 21.49 5.56
C ASN A 257 -11.83 21.31 6.35
N CYS A 258 -11.86 20.28 7.19
CA CYS A 258 -12.99 19.91 8.03
C CYS A 258 -12.72 20.21 9.51
N THR A 259 -13.70 19.99 10.37
CA THR A 259 -13.48 20.12 11.83
C THR A 259 -12.63 18.98 12.37
N THR A 260 -11.92 19.21 13.48
CA THR A 260 -11.13 18.17 14.16
C THR A 260 -11.94 16.92 14.50
N GLN A 261 -13.23 17.08 14.86
CA GLN A 261 -14.13 15.95 15.13
C GLN A 261 -14.43 15.15 13.86
N GLU A 262 -14.73 15.80 12.74
CA GLU A 262 -14.99 15.12 11.46
C GLU A 262 -13.74 14.38 10.95
N ALA A 263 -12.56 14.97 11.14
CA ALA A 263 -11.28 14.31 10.85
C ALA A 263 -11.07 13.08 11.74
N ALA A 264 -11.30 13.19 13.05
CA ALA A 264 -11.18 12.08 13.99
C ALA A 264 -12.15 10.93 13.69
N ASP A 265 -13.40 11.26 13.32
CA ASP A 265 -14.40 10.27 12.91
C ASP A 265 -13.96 9.55 11.61
N SER A 266 -13.43 10.30 10.64
CA SER A 266 -12.92 9.75 9.37
C SER A 266 -11.69 8.85 9.58
N VAL A 267 -10.79 9.22 10.49
CA VAL A 267 -9.66 8.35 10.90
C VAL A 267 -10.18 7.05 11.52
N ASN A 268 -11.22 7.11 12.36
CA ASN A 268 -11.80 5.92 12.97
C ASN A 268 -12.55 5.02 11.97
N ASP A 269 -13.21 5.61 10.96
CA ASP A 269 -13.78 4.85 9.85
C ASP A 269 -12.69 4.14 9.04
N LEU A 270 -11.53 4.80 8.84
CA LEU A 270 -10.39 4.19 8.18
C LEU A 270 -9.84 3.04 9.01
N ILE A 271 -9.59 3.22 10.32
CA ILE A 271 -9.19 2.13 11.23
C ILE A 271 -10.15 0.95 11.10
N THR A 272 -11.45 1.22 11.12
CA THR A 272 -12.48 0.19 10.99
C THR A 272 -12.32 -0.56 9.66
N SER A 273 -12.18 0.15 8.55
CA SER A 273 -11.96 -0.48 7.23
C SER A 273 -10.71 -1.36 7.21
N ARG A 274 -9.58 -0.86 7.70
CA ARG A 274 -8.31 -1.60 7.72
C ARG A 274 -8.42 -2.88 8.55
N LEU A 275 -9.10 -2.83 9.70
CA LEU A 275 -9.37 -4.02 10.51
C LEU A 275 -10.30 -5.01 9.83
N GLN A 276 -11.30 -4.55 9.08
CA GLN A 276 -12.16 -5.45 8.32
C GLN A 276 -11.39 -6.14 7.19
N GLN A 277 -10.47 -5.44 6.51
CA GLN A 277 -9.59 -6.02 5.49
C GLN A 277 -8.62 -7.03 6.12
N PHE A 278 -8.06 -6.74 7.30
CA PHE A 278 -7.25 -7.69 8.07
C PHE A 278 -8.03 -9.00 8.28
N GLU A 279 -9.24 -8.91 8.83
CA GLU A 279 -10.08 -10.09 9.10
C GLU A 279 -10.44 -10.85 7.82
N ASN A 280 -10.76 -10.13 6.73
CA ASN A 280 -11.03 -10.74 5.42
C ASN A 280 -9.80 -11.50 4.90
N THR A 281 -8.62 -10.92 5.03
CA THR A 281 -7.35 -11.54 4.60
C THR A 281 -7.13 -12.86 5.34
N VAL A 282 -7.39 -12.89 6.65
CA VAL A 282 -7.26 -14.10 7.46
C VAL A 282 -8.22 -15.21 7.02
N VAL A 283 -9.48 -14.88 6.73
CA VAL A 283 -10.52 -15.90 6.46
C VAL A 283 -10.67 -16.29 4.99
N ALA A 284 -10.26 -15.42 4.06
CA ALA A 284 -10.44 -15.62 2.62
C ALA A 284 -9.09 -15.80 1.88
N GLU A 285 -8.13 -14.91 2.11
CA GLU A 285 -6.89 -14.88 1.32
C GLU A 285 -5.84 -15.90 1.80
N LEU A 286 -5.66 -16.06 3.12
CA LEU A 286 -4.70 -17.04 3.66
C LEU A 286 -5.04 -18.50 3.27
N PRO A 287 -6.30 -18.98 3.36
CA PRO A 287 -6.62 -20.34 2.92
C PRO A 287 -6.34 -20.59 1.44
N ALA A 288 -6.59 -19.59 0.58
CA ALA A 288 -6.27 -19.68 -0.84
C ALA A 288 -4.76 -19.77 -1.06
N LEU A 289 -3.98 -18.92 -0.38
CA LEU A 289 -2.52 -18.96 -0.43
C LEU A 289 -1.97 -20.32 0.01
N PHE A 290 -2.49 -20.91 1.09
CA PHE A 290 -2.05 -22.22 1.58
C PHE A 290 -2.32 -23.32 0.56
N ALA A 291 -3.50 -23.30 -0.08
CA ALA A 291 -3.87 -24.27 -1.10
C ALA A 291 -3.00 -24.14 -2.37
N GLU A 292 -2.72 -22.91 -2.80
CA GLU A 292 -1.94 -22.61 -4.01
C GLU A 292 -0.47 -22.95 -3.85
N THR A 293 0.12 -22.63 -2.70
CA THR A 293 1.53 -22.89 -2.43
C THR A 293 1.80 -24.30 -1.95
N GLY A 294 0.76 -25.07 -1.61
CA GLY A 294 0.89 -26.40 -1.02
C GLY A 294 1.62 -26.39 0.32
N LEU A 295 1.44 -25.30 1.09
CA LEU A 295 2.14 -25.08 2.35
C LEU A 295 1.81 -26.20 3.36
N ASP A 296 2.83 -26.72 4.04
CA ASP A 296 2.63 -27.84 4.95
C ASP A 296 1.82 -27.42 6.20
N PRO A 297 1.14 -28.37 6.88
CA PRO A 297 0.26 -28.04 8.00
C PRO A 297 0.93 -27.28 9.16
N ARG A 298 2.24 -27.48 9.40
CA ARG A 298 2.95 -26.77 10.46
C ARG A 298 3.17 -25.32 10.06
N SER A 299 3.67 -25.09 8.85
CA SER A 299 3.83 -23.75 8.29
C SER A 299 2.51 -22.97 8.21
N CYS A 300 1.39 -23.64 7.89
CA CYS A 300 0.06 -23.03 7.95
C CYS A 300 -0.33 -22.62 9.38
N ALA A 301 -0.04 -23.47 10.38
CA ALA A 301 -0.30 -23.17 11.78
C ALA A 301 0.56 -22.00 12.28
N ASP A 302 1.83 -21.91 11.85
CA ASP A 302 2.72 -20.81 12.22
C ASP A 302 2.21 -19.46 11.65
N VAL A 303 1.76 -19.44 10.39
CA VAL A 303 1.14 -18.23 9.79
C VAL A 303 -0.14 -17.82 10.53
N LEU A 304 -1.00 -18.78 10.92
CA LEU A 304 -2.22 -18.48 11.66
C LEU A 304 -1.94 -18.02 13.10
N ALA A 305 -0.90 -18.55 13.75
CA ALA A 305 -0.46 -18.11 15.07
C ALA A 305 0.09 -16.68 15.03
N TYR A 306 0.87 -16.35 14.00
CA TYR A 306 1.31 -14.98 13.72
C TYR A 306 0.11 -14.03 13.53
N ALA A 307 -0.85 -14.40 12.67
CA ALA A 307 -2.06 -13.59 12.44
C ALA A 307 -2.88 -13.40 13.73
N LYS A 308 -3.01 -14.45 14.56
CA LYS A 308 -3.67 -14.38 15.87
C LYS A 308 -2.93 -13.46 16.84
N GLY A 309 -1.60 -13.49 16.83
CA GLY A 309 -0.75 -12.61 17.62
C GLY A 309 -0.94 -11.14 17.24
N LEU A 310 -1.05 -10.83 15.94
CA LEU A 310 -1.36 -9.47 15.48
C LEU A 310 -2.78 -9.02 15.88
N GLN A 311 -3.76 -9.92 15.91
CA GLN A 311 -5.09 -9.62 16.46
C GLN A 311 -5.03 -9.30 17.96
N ASP A 312 -4.29 -10.10 18.75
CA ASP A 312 -4.10 -9.82 20.19
C ASP A 312 -3.38 -8.51 20.41
N TRP A 313 -2.36 -8.21 19.60
CA TRP A 313 -1.65 -6.95 19.65
C TRP A 313 -2.59 -5.77 19.41
N GLN A 314 -3.45 -5.84 18.39
CA GLN A 314 -4.36 -4.75 18.07
C GLN A 314 -5.41 -4.51 19.16
N SER A 315 -5.99 -5.57 19.71
CA SER A 315 -6.93 -5.46 20.84
C SER A 315 -6.24 -4.99 22.12
N GLY A 316 -5.06 -5.52 22.41
CA GLY A 316 -4.29 -5.18 23.60
C GLY A 316 -3.77 -3.75 23.59
N GLY A 317 -3.28 -3.29 22.43
CA GLY A 317 -2.86 -1.91 22.21
C GLY A 317 -3.98 -0.93 22.50
N HIS A 318 -5.21 -1.21 22.06
CA HIS A 318 -6.37 -0.37 22.38
C HIS A 318 -6.61 -0.24 23.89
N GLU A 319 -6.58 -1.34 24.64
CA GLU A 319 -6.77 -1.30 26.10
C GLU A 319 -5.68 -0.49 26.82
N TRP A 320 -4.44 -0.57 26.34
CA TRP A 320 -3.35 0.22 26.91
C TRP A 320 -3.52 1.72 26.61
N HIS A 321 -3.89 2.12 25.38
CA HIS A 321 -4.15 3.52 25.04
C HIS A 321 -5.25 4.14 25.91
N MET A 322 -6.25 3.36 26.29
CA MET A 322 -7.34 3.78 27.18
C MET A 322 -6.91 4.01 28.64
N ARG A 323 -5.72 3.51 29.06
CA ARG A 323 -5.24 3.53 30.45
C ARG A 323 -3.96 4.33 30.66
N SER A 324 -3.06 4.34 29.69
CA SER A 324 -1.75 4.99 29.79
C SER A 324 -1.88 6.51 29.98
N SER A 325 -0.97 7.10 30.74
CA SER A 325 -0.94 8.55 30.99
C SER A 325 -0.53 9.37 29.76
N ARG A 326 0.03 8.74 28.72
CA ARG A 326 0.52 9.41 27.51
C ARG A 326 -0.60 10.01 26.65
N TYR A 327 -1.86 9.66 26.89
CA TYR A 327 -2.94 9.87 25.92
C TYR A 327 -4.15 10.64 26.46
N MET A 328 -4.92 11.20 25.52
CA MET A 328 -6.16 11.93 25.76
C MET A 328 -7.34 11.00 26.14
N ASN A 329 -7.20 10.22 27.21
CA ASN A 329 -8.23 9.29 27.71
C ASN A 329 -8.95 9.79 28.99
N GLY A 330 -8.77 11.08 29.32
CA GLY A 330 -9.34 11.70 30.51
C GLY A 330 -8.78 11.16 31.84
N GLY A 331 -7.51 10.73 31.86
CA GLY A 331 -6.90 10.11 33.05
C GLY A 331 -7.51 8.74 33.36
N GLY A 332 -7.70 7.92 32.33
CA GLY A 332 -8.38 6.63 32.41
C GLY A 332 -9.87 6.72 32.71
N ALA A 333 -10.51 7.88 32.60
CA ALA A 333 -11.96 8.02 32.74
C ALA A 333 -12.70 7.28 31.60
N ALA A 334 -12.13 7.30 30.39
CA ALA A 334 -12.63 6.53 29.25
C ALA A 334 -12.50 5.00 29.47
N ALA A 335 -11.47 4.55 30.20
CA ALA A 335 -11.36 3.15 30.64
C ALA A 335 -12.35 2.81 31.78
N ARG A 336 -12.71 3.75 32.65
CA ARG A 336 -13.69 3.56 33.73
C ARG A 336 -15.14 3.48 33.25
N THR A 337 -15.44 3.99 32.06
CA THR A 337 -16.72 3.78 31.37
C THR A 337 -16.80 2.44 30.63
N SER A 338 -15.66 1.75 30.45
CA SER A 338 -15.61 0.35 29.99
C SER A 338 -15.72 -0.59 31.20
N PRO A 339 -16.59 -1.63 31.19
CA PRO A 339 -16.78 -2.44 32.39
C PRO A 339 -15.50 -3.22 32.72
N ALA A 340 -15.08 -3.17 33.98
CA ALA A 340 -14.06 -4.08 34.49
C ALA A 340 -14.51 -5.53 34.30
N TRP A 341 -13.67 -6.35 33.66
CA TRP A 341 -13.91 -7.79 33.61
C TRP A 341 -13.90 -8.34 35.05
N SER A 342 -15.04 -8.88 35.49
CA SER A 342 -15.20 -9.57 36.77
C SER A 342 -15.45 -11.05 36.51
N PRO A 343 -14.73 -11.98 37.18
CA PRO A 343 -14.96 -13.41 37.06
C PRO A 343 -16.26 -13.89 37.75
N PHE A 344 -17.05 -12.98 38.33
CA PHE A 344 -18.34 -13.28 38.97
C PHE A 344 -19.51 -12.56 38.26
N PRO A 345 -20.55 -13.28 37.80
CA PRO A 345 -21.56 -12.74 36.90
C PRO A 345 -22.66 -12.02 37.69
N LEU A 346 -22.37 -10.86 38.29
CA LEU A 346 -23.41 -10.03 38.90
C LEU A 346 -23.05 -8.53 38.76
N GLY A 347 -23.44 -7.92 37.64
CA GLY A 347 -23.42 -6.46 37.48
C GLY A 347 -23.72 -5.94 36.06
N GLY A 348 -24.99 -5.60 35.78
CA GLY A 348 -25.40 -4.59 34.79
C GLY A 348 -25.52 -5.00 33.31
N LEU A 349 -26.68 -5.54 32.91
CA LEU A 349 -27.09 -5.66 31.50
C LEU A 349 -27.54 -4.27 30.98
N GLY A 350 -26.78 -3.61 30.09
CA GLY A 350 -27.35 -2.46 29.39
C GLY A 350 -26.42 -1.60 28.53
N THR A 351 -25.21 -1.27 29.00
CA THR A 351 -24.37 -0.26 28.33
C THR A 351 -23.33 -0.87 27.39
N SER A 352 -22.60 -1.91 27.81
CA SER A 352 -21.60 -2.59 26.96
C SER A 352 -22.18 -3.24 25.70
N ALA A 353 -23.38 -3.80 25.79
CA ALA A 353 -24.09 -4.36 24.64
C ALA A 353 -24.65 -3.26 23.71
N ALA A 354 -24.87 -2.04 24.20
CA ALA A 354 -25.34 -0.92 23.39
C ALA A 354 -24.18 -0.29 22.60
N ASP A 355 -23.00 -0.15 23.22
CA ASP A 355 -21.80 0.37 22.55
C ASP A 355 -21.26 -0.60 21.50
N LEU A 356 -21.22 -1.91 21.81
CA LEU A 356 -20.87 -2.93 20.83
C LEU A 356 -21.87 -2.95 19.66
N ARG A 357 -23.18 -2.80 19.94
CA ARG A 357 -24.20 -2.72 18.87
C ARG A 357 -24.04 -1.47 18.01
N ARG A 358 -23.68 -0.33 18.59
CA ARG A 358 -23.46 0.91 17.85
C ARG A 358 -22.19 0.83 17.01
N ALA A 359 -21.09 0.33 17.57
CA ALA A 359 -19.84 0.05 16.85
C ALA A 359 -20.07 -0.92 15.68
N LEU A 360 -20.78 -2.03 15.94
CA LEU A 360 -21.14 -3.02 14.92
C LEU A 360 -22.13 -2.45 13.89
N ALA A 361 -22.99 -1.50 14.26
CA ALA A 361 -23.90 -0.84 13.33
C ALA A 361 -23.16 0.12 12.40
N THR A 362 -22.25 0.96 12.92
CA THR A 362 -21.42 1.87 12.10
C THR A 362 -20.45 1.08 11.21
N ALA A 363 -19.73 0.11 11.80
CA ALA A 363 -18.85 -0.80 11.06
C ALA A 363 -19.63 -1.64 10.02
N GLY A 364 -20.85 -2.05 10.37
CA GLY A 364 -21.78 -2.74 9.48
C GLY A 364 -22.25 -1.86 8.32
N ALA A 365 -22.48 -0.57 8.55
CA ALA A 365 -22.90 0.37 7.50
C ALA A 365 -21.80 0.60 6.45
N HIS A 366 -20.54 0.80 6.85
CA HIS A 366 -19.42 0.91 5.91
C HIS A 366 -19.22 -0.39 5.11
N ARG A 367 -19.20 -1.54 5.80
CA ARG A 367 -19.09 -2.85 5.15
C ARG A 367 -20.24 -3.12 4.17
N LEU A 368 -21.46 -2.73 4.53
CA LEU A 368 -22.61 -2.87 3.65
C LEU A 368 -22.43 -2.00 2.40
N ARG A 369 -22.09 -0.72 2.54
CA ARG A 369 -21.89 0.19 1.40
C ARG A 369 -20.86 -0.32 0.40
N SER A 370 -19.71 -0.77 0.88
CA SER A 370 -18.62 -1.32 0.04
C SER A 370 -18.97 -2.63 -0.67
N THR A 371 -19.94 -3.40 -0.17
CA THR A 371 -20.32 -4.71 -0.75
C THR A 371 -21.67 -4.73 -1.47
N THR A 372 -22.49 -3.68 -1.31
CA THR A 372 -23.80 -3.53 -1.95
C THR A 372 -23.79 -2.64 -3.20
N HIS A 373 -22.61 -2.36 -3.77
CA HIS A 373 -22.51 -1.61 -5.01
C HIS A 373 -23.37 -2.25 -6.11
N VAL A 374 -24.12 -1.43 -6.83
CA VAL A 374 -24.96 -1.84 -7.96
C VAL A 374 -24.19 -1.52 -9.24
N PRO A 375 -23.74 -2.51 -10.02
CA PRO A 375 -23.00 -2.27 -11.26
C PRO A 375 -23.82 -1.53 -12.30
N HIS A 376 -23.14 -0.80 -13.18
CA HIS A 376 -23.72 -0.03 -14.30
C HIS A 376 -24.73 1.08 -13.89
N PRO A 377 -24.51 1.86 -12.81
CA PRO A 377 -25.39 2.98 -12.53
C PRO A 377 -25.18 4.09 -13.55
N LYS A 378 -26.24 4.81 -13.90
CA LYS A 378 -26.16 6.00 -14.76
C LYS A 378 -25.53 7.15 -13.98
N VAL A 379 -24.33 7.55 -14.35
CA VAL A 379 -23.58 8.63 -13.68
C VAL A 379 -23.47 9.90 -14.53
N GLY A 380 -23.75 9.80 -15.84
CA GLY A 380 -23.60 10.90 -16.78
C GLY A 380 -22.13 11.15 -17.16
N PRO A 381 -21.85 12.18 -17.99
CA PRO A 381 -20.49 12.43 -18.48
C PRO A 381 -19.46 12.67 -17.37
N SER A 382 -18.25 12.15 -17.57
CA SER A 382 -17.07 12.49 -16.75
C SER A 382 -16.89 14.01 -16.71
N ARG A 383 -16.69 14.57 -15.50
CA ARG A 383 -16.45 16.00 -15.29
C ARG A 383 -14.95 16.17 -15.14
N ILE A 384 -14.34 16.88 -16.08
CA ILE A 384 -12.89 17.09 -16.10
C ILE A 384 -12.60 18.42 -15.40
N PRO A 385 -11.95 18.44 -14.22
CA PRO A 385 -11.52 19.66 -13.56
C PRO A 385 -10.29 20.25 -14.26
N ASP A 386 -9.88 21.45 -13.85
CA ASP A 386 -8.62 22.05 -14.30
C ASP A 386 -7.45 21.33 -13.59
N ILE A 387 -6.95 20.27 -14.22
CA ILE A 387 -5.88 19.44 -13.66
C ILE A 387 -4.57 20.23 -13.66
N HIS A 388 -3.99 20.42 -12.46
CA HIS A 388 -2.72 21.12 -12.31
C HIS A 388 -1.57 20.32 -12.93
N MET A 389 -1.10 20.77 -14.11
CA MET A 389 0.06 20.21 -14.80
C MET A 389 1.08 21.33 -15.08
N PRO A 390 2.13 21.48 -14.26
CA PRO A 390 3.11 22.56 -14.40
C PRO A 390 4.13 22.32 -15.51
N PHE A 391 4.15 21.13 -16.12
CA PHE A 391 5.13 20.73 -17.12
C PHE A 391 4.57 20.89 -18.53
N ALA A 392 5.37 21.46 -19.43
CA ALA A 392 5.00 21.59 -20.83
C ALA A 392 5.16 20.25 -21.55
N THR A 393 4.21 19.90 -22.43
CA THR A 393 4.32 18.69 -23.24
C THR A 393 5.05 18.97 -24.55
N THR A 394 6.01 18.11 -24.88
CA THR A 394 6.57 17.98 -26.23
C THR A 394 6.16 16.62 -26.79
N LEU A 395 5.84 16.55 -28.08
CA LEU A 395 5.49 15.29 -28.74
C LEU A 395 6.61 14.87 -29.68
N SER A 396 6.92 13.56 -29.70
CA SER A 396 7.87 13.00 -30.64
C SER A 396 7.48 13.31 -32.10
N PRO A 397 8.44 13.75 -32.94
CA PRO A 397 8.18 14.04 -34.35
C PRO A 397 7.81 12.78 -35.17
N HIS A 398 7.93 11.59 -34.57
CA HIS A 398 7.65 10.31 -35.22
C HIS A 398 6.22 9.78 -35.00
N LEU A 399 5.37 10.54 -34.28
CA LEU A 399 3.98 10.17 -33.92
C LEU A 399 3.15 9.68 -35.11
N GLU A 400 3.12 10.42 -36.22
CA GLU A 400 2.33 10.04 -37.40
C GLU A 400 2.77 8.71 -38.02
N GLY A 401 4.07 8.39 -37.92
CA GLY A 401 4.59 7.09 -38.35
C GLY A 401 4.15 5.97 -37.43
N ALA A 402 4.26 6.18 -36.11
CA ALA A 402 3.91 5.20 -35.09
C ALA A 402 2.41 4.86 -35.12
N ARG A 403 1.52 5.85 -35.36
CA ARG A 403 0.07 5.63 -35.56
C ARG A 403 -0.25 4.56 -36.59
N ARG A 404 0.42 4.60 -37.75
CA ARG A 404 0.21 3.62 -38.82
C ARG A 404 0.81 2.26 -38.46
N ARG A 405 2.06 2.24 -37.99
CA ARG A 405 2.79 0.99 -37.72
C ARG A 405 2.22 0.20 -36.55
N LEU A 406 1.62 0.87 -35.56
CA LEU A 406 0.94 0.19 -34.46
C LEU A 406 -0.26 -0.63 -34.93
N ILE A 407 -1.06 -0.11 -35.88
CA ILE A 407 -2.20 -0.82 -36.45
C ILE A 407 -1.74 -2.09 -37.16
N ASP A 408 -0.69 -1.99 -37.97
CA ASP A 408 -0.10 -3.15 -38.65
C ASP A 408 0.41 -4.19 -37.65
N TRP A 409 1.04 -3.75 -36.55
CA TRP A 409 1.50 -4.63 -35.49
C TRP A 409 0.33 -5.33 -34.78
N ALA A 410 -0.73 -4.60 -34.43
CA ALA A 410 -1.91 -5.14 -33.75
C ALA A 410 -2.65 -6.19 -34.60
N HIS A 411 -2.71 -6.01 -35.92
CA HIS A 411 -3.21 -7.02 -36.86
C HIS A 411 -2.36 -8.29 -36.84
N ARG A 412 -1.02 -8.17 -36.85
CA ARG A 412 -0.11 -9.34 -36.78
C ARG A 412 -0.26 -10.11 -35.46
N MET A 413 -0.38 -9.41 -34.34
CA MET A 413 -0.60 -10.03 -33.03
C MET A 413 -2.01 -10.62 -32.90
N GLY A 414 -2.96 -10.17 -33.74
CA GLY A 414 -4.35 -10.59 -33.71
C GLY A 414 -5.13 -9.98 -32.56
N ILE A 415 -4.75 -8.78 -32.11
CA ILE A 415 -5.44 -8.00 -31.07
C ILE A 415 -6.81 -7.50 -31.56
N LEU A 416 -6.93 -7.25 -32.86
CA LEU A 416 -8.11 -6.63 -33.49
C LEU A 416 -9.15 -7.66 -33.99
N ARG A 417 -9.12 -8.88 -33.46
CA ARG A 417 -9.99 -9.99 -33.88
C ARG A 417 -10.29 -10.95 -32.72
N PRO A 418 -11.41 -11.70 -32.77
CA PRO A 418 -11.72 -12.73 -31.77
C PRO A 418 -10.60 -13.79 -31.71
N GLN A 419 -10.26 -14.23 -30.49
CA GLN A 419 -9.34 -15.33 -30.26
C GLN A 419 -10.04 -16.69 -30.48
N PRO A 420 -9.45 -17.62 -31.24
CA PRO A 420 -10.06 -18.92 -31.52
C PRO A 420 -10.41 -19.69 -30.24
N GLY A 421 -11.67 -20.09 -30.10
CA GLY A 421 -12.13 -20.90 -28.96
C GLY A 421 -12.29 -20.15 -27.64
N VAL A 422 -12.08 -18.83 -27.60
CA VAL A 422 -12.24 -18.01 -26.39
C VAL A 422 -13.45 -17.08 -26.56
N PRO A 423 -14.60 -17.36 -25.90
CA PRO A 423 -15.75 -16.47 -25.91
C PRO A 423 -15.38 -15.06 -25.40
N LEU A 424 -16.08 -14.03 -25.91
CA LEU A 424 -15.91 -12.63 -25.50
C LEU A 424 -14.52 -12.02 -25.76
N SER A 425 -13.65 -12.69 -26.50
CA SER A 425 -12.27 -12.25 -26.76
C SER A 425 -12.13 -11.23 -27.89
N ASP A 426 -13.24 -10.85 -28.51
CA ASP A 426 -13.37 -9.75 -29.45
C ASP A 426 -13.44 -8.41 -28.73
N VAL A 427 -12.34 -8.05 -28.07
CA VAL A 427 -12.27 -6.87 -27.19
C VAL A 427 -12.07 -5.59 -28.00
N TRP A 428 -11.14 -5.61 -28.96
CA TRP A 428 -10.79 -4.46 -29.81
C TRP A 428 -11.04 -4.73 -31.29
N ASP A 429 -11.32 -3.67 -32.03
CA ASP A 429 -11.33 -3.61 -33.49
C ASP A 429 -10.42 -2.47 -34.00
N GLU A 430 -10.22 -2.39 -35.32
CA GLU A 430 -9.37 -1.35 -35.89
C GLU A 430 -9.84 0.09 -35.59
N PRO A 431 -11.15 0.41 -35.66
CA PRO A 431 -11.65 1.69 -35.15
C PRO A 431 -11.28 1.97 -33.68
N ALA A 432 -11.32 0.95 -32.81
CA ALA A 432 -10.96 1.09 -31.40
C ALA A 432 -9.52 1.56 -31.22
N ILE A 433 -8.56 0.86 -31.81
CA ILE A 433 -7.14 1.19 -31.63
C ILE A 433 -6.80 2.59 -32.18
N ILE A 434 -7.49 3.03 -33.24
CA ILE A 434 -7.38 4.40 -33.77
C ILE A 434 -7.95 5.42 -32.78
N ARG A 435 -9.07 5.13 -32.11
CA ARG A 435 -9.67 6.02 -31.10
C ARG A 435 -8.86 6.09 -29.82
N TYR A 436 -8.23 4.97 -29.43
CA TYR A 436 -7.40 4.90 -28.24
C TYR A 436 -6.09 5.65 -28.43
N ASP A 437 -5.52 5.66 -29.65
CA ASP A 437 -4.37 6.48 -30.04
C ASP A 437 -3.19 6.39 -29.05
N LEU A 438 -2.84 5.17 -28.64
CA LEU A 438 -1.71 4.90 -27.75
C LEU A 438 -0.35 5.40 -28.27
N PRO A 439 -0.11 5.58 -29.59
CA PRO A 439 1.05 6.29 -30.09
C PRO A 439 1.14 7.75 -29.63
N LEU A 440 0.02 8.45 -29.40
CA LEU A 440 0.02 9.80 -28.82
C LEU A 440 0.54 9.77 -27.38
N CYS A 441 0.12 8.78 -26.59
CA CYS A 441 0.64 8.56 -25.24
C CYS A 441 2.16 8.31 -25.28
N ALA A 442 2.61 7.37 -26.11
CA ALA A 442 4.03 7.07 -26.29
C ALA A 442 4.85 8.31 -26.71
N ALA A 443 4.30 9.14 -27.61
CA ALA A 443 4.99 10.32 -28.13
C ALA A 443 5.12 11.45 -27.10
N GLY A 444 4.20 11.54 -26.15
CA GLY A 444 4.29 12.48 -25.04
C GLY A 444 5.16 11.98 -23.89
N ILE A 445 5.12 10.68 -23.60
CA ILE A 445 5.96 10.04 -22.58
C ILE A 445 7.44 10.06 -23.00
N HIS A 446 7.75 9.75 -24.27
CA HIS A 446 9.11 9.77 -24.81
C HIS A 446 9.22 10.74 -26.00
N PRO A 447 9.31 12.06 -25.75
CA PRO A 447 9.41 13.05 -26.82
C PRO A 447 10.65 12.85 -27.70
N ASP A 448 11.77 12.43 -27.11
CA ASP A 448 13.05 12.27 -27.80
C ASP A 448 13.29 10.85 -28.34
N ALA A 449 12.29 9.96 -28.29
CA ALA A 449 12.43 8.60 -28.81
C ALA A 449 12.76 8.58 -30.31
N THR A 450 13.68 7.68 -30.68
CA THR A 450 13.85 7.28 -32.09
C THR A 450 12.57 6.63 -32.63
N PRO A 451 12.40 6.52 -33.97
CA PRO A 451 11.24 5.86 -34.54
C PRO A 451 11.00 4.45 -33.99
N GLU A 452 12.07 3.67 -33.82
CA GLU A 452 12.02 2.29 -33.34
C GLU A 452 11.65 2.21 -31.86
N GLN A 453 12.17 3.12 -31.03
CA GLN A 453 11.81 3.23 -29.61
C GLN A 453 10.35 3.64 -29.46
N LEU A 454 9.88 4.62 -30.24
CA LEU A 454 8.49 5.08 -30.18
C LEU A 454 7.52 3.95 -30.58
N ASP A 455 7.84 3.19 -31.62
CA ASP A 455 7.04 2.05 -32.04
C ASP A 455 7.01 0.94 -30.97
N LEU A 456 8.13 0.70 -30.28
CA LEU A 456 8.22 -0.27 -29.19
C LEU A 456 7.38 0.18 -27.98
N SER A 457 7.50 1.44 -27.56
CA SER A 457 6.71 2.02 -26.46
C SER A 457 5.20 1.99 -26.78
N ALA A 458 4.82 2.37 -28.00
CA ALA A 458 3.42 2.32 -28.43
C ALA A 458 2.85 0.88 -28.45
N ALA A 459 3.67 -0.11 -28.82
CA ALA A 459 3.25 -1.51 -28.82
C ALA A 459 3.14 -2.11 -27.41
N TRP A 460 4.03 -1.74 -26.48
CA TRP A 460 3.89 -2.09 -25.06
C TRP A 460 2.64 -1.49 -24.42
N LEU A 461 2.37 -0.21 -24.69
CA LEU A 461 1.13 0.45 -24.24
C LEU A 461 -0.10 -0.26 -24.82
N ALA A 462 -0.09 -0.59 -26.11
CA ALA A 462 -1.19 -1.33 -26.74
C ALA A 462 -1.40 -2.73 -26.14
N TRP A 463 -0.32 -3.45 -25.86
CA TRP A 463 -0.41 -4.76 -25.23
C TRP A 463 -0.97 -4.68 -23.81
N GLY A 464 -0.48 -3.74 -22.99
CA GLY A 464 -0.95 -3.55 -21.62
C GLY A 464 -2.41 -3.11 -21.56
N THR A 465 -2.80 -2.08 -22.32
CA THR A 465 -4.20 -1.60 -22.34
C THR A 465 -5.15 -2.63 -22.96
N TYR A 466 -4.70 -3.44 -23.92
CA TYR A 466 -5.54 -4.54 -24.42
C TYR A 466 -5.76 -5.61 -23.36
N ALA A 467 -4.73 -5.95 -22.58
CA ALA A 467 -4.85 -6.90 -21.49
C ALA A 467 -5.80 -6.42 -20.39
N ASP A 468 -5.71 -5.13 -20.04
CA ASP A 468 -6.60 -4.43 -19.10
C ASP A 468 -8.08 -4.54 -19.52
N ASP A 469 -8.40 -4.38 -20.81
CA ASP A 469 -9.77 -4.59 -21.30
C ASP A 469 -10.13 -6.09 -21.43
N TYR A 470 -9.15 -6.96 -21.71
CA TYR A 470 -9.34 -8.39 -21.96
C TYR A 470 -9.67 -9.17 -20.69
N TYR A 471 -8.97 -8.91 -19.58
CA TYR A 471 -9.10 -9.69 -18.35
C TYR A 471 -10.52 -9.61 -17.74
N PRO A 472 -11.11 -8.42 -17.52
CA PRO A 472 -12.49 -8.30 -17.04
C PRO A 472 -13.49 -8.92 -18.02
N GLN A 473 -13.30 -8.75 -19.33
CA GLN A 473 -14.24 -9.25 -20.33
C GLN A 473 -14.21 -10.78 -20.47
N VAL A 474 -13.03 -11.40 -20.48
CA VAL A 474 -12.85 -12.83 -20.73
C VAL A 474 -12.87 -13.66 -19.45
N PHE A 475 -12.38 -13.13 -18.34
CA PHE A 475 -12.32 -13.85 -17.06
C PHE A 475 -13.27 -13.30 -16.00
N GLY A 476 -13.39 -11.97 -15.89
CA GLY A 476 -14.26 -11.31 -14.90
C GLY A 476 -15.75 -11.60 -15.12
N ARG A 477 -16.26 -11.36 -16.35
CA ARG A 477 -17.65 -11.62 -16.71
C ARG A 477 -18.12 -13.05 -16.43
N PRO A 478 -17.38 -14.12 -16.81
CA PRO A 478 -17.76 -15.48 -16.45
C PRO A 478 -17.37 -15.88 -15.02
N ARG A 479 -16.62 -15.05 -14.28
CA ARG A 479 -16.04 -15.34 -12.96
C ARG A 479 -15.09 -16.54 -12.97
N ASP A 480 -14.25 -16.64 -13.99
CA ASP A 480 -13.29 -17.74 -14.17
C ASP A 480 -11.88 -17.32 -13.72
N LEU A 481 -11.71 -17.21 -12.40
CA LEU A 481 -10.42 -16.87 -11.78
C LEU A 481 -9.33 -17.92 -12.04
N VAL A 482 -9.72 -19.18 -12.23
CA VAL A 482 -8.77 -20.27 -12.50
C VAL A 482 -8.15 -20.09 -13.88
N ALA A 483 -8.95 -19.82 -14.90
CA ALA A 483 -8.44 -19.54 -16.24
C ALA A 483 -7.58 -18.26 -16.27
N ALA A 484 -7.95 -17.23 -15.51
CA ALA A 484 -7.14 -16.01 -15.38
C ALA A 484 -5.76 -16.30 -14.80
N LYS A 485 -5.68 -17.09 -13.72
CA LYS A 485 -4.41 -17.48 -13.09
C LYS A 485 -3.51 -18.26 -14.05
N VAL A 486 -4.06 -19.26 -14.74
CA VAL A 486 -3.32 -20.04 -15.75
C VAL A 486 -2.81 -19.14 -16.89
N CYS A 487 -3.62 -18.19 -17.34
CA CYS A 487 -3.21 -17.20 -18.34
C CYS A 487 -2.03 -16.36 -17.83
N THR A 488 -2.15 -15.75 -16.65
CA THR A 488 -1.10 -14.92 -16.04
C THR A 488 0.21 -15.68 -15.82
N GLU A 489 0.17 -16.90 -15.27
CA GLU A 489 1.38 -17.73 -15.09
C GLU A 489 2.07 -18.03 -16.43
N ARG A 490 1.28 -18.32 -17.46
CA ARG A 490 1.79 -18.63 -18.79
C ARG A 490 2.42 -17.41 -19.47
N LEU A 491 1.94 -16.18 -19.23
CA LEU A 491 2.55 -14.96 -19.74
C LEU A 491 4.02 -14.82 -19.30
N SER A 492 4.34 -15.17 -18.04
CA SER A 492 5.71 -15.12 -17.52
C SER A 492 6.68 -16.04 -18.28
N SER A 493 6.15 -17.12 -18.90
CA SER A 493 6.95 -18.06 -19.72
C SER A 493 7.40 -17.46 -21.06
N PHE A 494 6.83 -16.34 -21.49
CA PHE A 494 7.25 -15.59 -22.68
C PHE A 494 8.33 -14.54 -22.39
N MET A 495 8.76 -14.42 -21.12
CA MET A 495 9.79 -13.47 -20.69
C MET A 495 11.03 -14.19 -20.14
N PRO A 496 11.72 -15.03 -20.93
CA PRO A 496 12.90 -15.73 -20.44
C PRO A 496 14.05 -14.73 -20.20
N VAL A 497 14.74 -14.90 -19.06
CA VAL A 497 15.94 -14.11 -18.73
C VAL A 497 17.12 -14.53 -19.62
N ASP A 498 17.23 -15.84 -19.86
CA ASP A 498 18.08 -16.41 -20.90
C ASP A 498 17.33 -16.42 -22.23
N LEU A 499 17.69 -15.52 -23.15
CA LEU A 499 17.02 -15.37 -24.43
C LEU A 499 17.21 -16.58 -25.37
N ALA A 500 18.12 -17.52 -25.05
CA ALA A 500 18.25 -18.78 -25.76
C ALA A 500 17.26 -19.85 -25.28
N ALA A 501 16.59 -19.64 -24.14
CA ALA A 501 15.61 -20.58 -23.63
C ALA A 501 14.36 -20.64 -24.53
N PRO A 502 13.80 -21.84 -24.77
CA PRO A 502 12.62 -21.98 -25.60
C PRO A 502 11.41 -21.31 -24.94
N THR A 503 10.69 -20.49 -25.71
CA THR A 503 9.36 -20.01 -25.34
C THR A 503 8.29 -20.99 -25.85
N PRO A 504 7.17 -21.14 -25.14
CA PRO A 504 6.07 -21.97 -25.62
C PRO A 504 5.43 -21.36 -26.88
N GLU A 505 4.78 -22.18 -27.70
CA GLU A 505 4.03 -21.68 -28.87
C GLU A 505 2.87 -20.78 -28.41
N PRO A 506 2.76 -19.53 -28.88
CA PRO A 506 1.74 -18.59 -28.41
C PRO A 506 0.35 -18.91 -28.96
N VAL A 507 -0.65 -19.05 -28.09
CA VAL A 507 -2.01 -19.49 -28.46
C VAL A 507 -3.03 -18.36 -28.55
N ASN A 508 -2.75 -17.18 -27.97
CA ASN A 508 -3.63 -16.02 -27.99
C ASN A 508 -2.85 -14.72 -28.29
N ALA A 509 -3.57 -13.60 -28.43
CA ALA A 509 -2.97 -12.31 -28.79
C ALA A 509 -2.04 -11.75 -27.72
N LEU A 510 -2.33 -11.96 -26.44
CA LEU A 510 -1.47 -11.53 -25.33
C LEU A 510 -0.12 -12.22 -25.38
N GLU A 511 -0.12 -13.54 -25.57
CA GLU A 511 1.10 -14.34 -25.69
C GLU A 511 1.89 -14.01 -26.94
N ARG A 512 1.23 -13.84 -28.10
CA ARG A 512 1.90 -13.39 -29.34
C ARG A 512 2.53 -12.02 -29.17
N GLY A 513 1.82 -11.11 -28.50
CA GLY A 513 2.33 -9.77 -28.17
C GLY A 513 3.60 -9.84 -27.34
N LEU A 514 3.63 -10.59 -26.23
CA LEU A 514 4.83 -10.75 -25.42
C LEU A 514 5.96 -11.47 -26.16
N ALA A 515 5.65 -12.50 -26.95
CA ALA A 515 6.64 -13.20 -27.76
C ALA A 515 7.35 -12.28 -28.77
N ASP A 516 6.69 -11.23 -29.24
CA ASP A 516 7.28 -10.20 -30.11
C ASP A 516 7.98 -9.08 -29.30
N LEU A 517 7.33 -8.56 -28.26
CA LEU A 517 7.81 -7.42 -27.48
C LEU A 517 9.03 -7.76 -26.64
N TRP A 518 9.06 -8.95 -26.02
CA TRP A 518 10.11 -9.31 -25.07
C TRP A 518 11.50 -9.34 -25.72
N PRO A 519 11.75 -10.06 -26.85
CA PRO A 519 13.06 -10.06 -27.47
C PRO A 519 13.52 -8.66 -27.90
N ARG A 520 12.63 -7.86 -28.51
CA ARG A 520 12.89 -6.48 -28.95
C ARG A 520 13.29 -5.54 -27.80
N THR A 521 12.87 -5.87 -26.58
CA THR A 521 13.11 -5.07 -25.38
C THR A 521 14.30 -5.59 -24.57
N ALA A 522 14.40 -6.90 -24.40
CA ALA A 522 15.33 -7.57 -23.51
C ALA A 522 16.70 -7.84 -24.14
N GLU A 523 16.80 -7.94 -25.47
CA GLU A 523 18.09 -8.17 -26.17
C GLU A 523 19.20 -7.20 -25.75
N PRO A 524 19.00 -5.87 -25.74
CA PRO A 524 20.04 -4.92 -25.32
C PRO A 524 20.31 -4.89 -23.80
N MET A 525 19.47 -5.53 -22.99
CA MET A 525 19.56 -5.50 -21.53
C MET A 525 20.58 -6.50 -20.97
N THR A 526 21.19 -6.15 -19.83
CA THR A 526 21.94 -7.11 -19.01
C THR A 526 20.98 -8.13 -18.38
N PRO A 527 21.46 -9.33 -17.96
CA PRO A 527 20.61 -10.29 -17.26
C PRO A 527 19.93 -9.72 -16.01
N GLU A 528 20.60 -8.83 -15.28
CA GLU A 528 20.03 -8.15 -14.11
C GLU A 528 18.89 -7.22 -14.50
N ALA A 529 19.07 -6.40 -15.54
CA ALA A 529 18.03 -5.51 -16.04
C ALA A 529 16.83 -6.31 -16.61
N ARG A 530 17.08 -7.46 -17.26
CA ARG A 530 16.02 -8.37 -17.70
C ARG A 530 15.21 -8.93 -16.53
N ARG A 531 15.87 -9.32 -15.43
CA ARG A 531 15.16 -9.79 -14.22
C ARG A 531 14.29 -8.68 -13.62
N ALA A 532 14.83 -7.47 -13.51
CA ALA A 532 14.08 -6.32 -12.99
C ALA A 532 12.87 -5.98 -13.88
N PHE A 533 13.07 -5.88 -15.19
CA PHE A 533 11.98 -5.56 -16.13
C PHE A 533 10.93 -6.68 -16.19
N ARG A 534 11.35 -7.96 -16.16
CA ARG A 534 10.44 -9.10 -16.04
C ARG A 534 9.60 -8.99 -14.77
N GLN A 535 10.22 -8.71 -13.64
CA GLN A 535 9.53 -8.57 -12.35
C GLN A 535 8.47 -7.45 -12.40
N THR A 536 8.76 -6.34 -13.08
CA THR A 536 7.79 -5.26 -13.30
C THR A 536 6.56 -5.75 -14.09
N VAL A 537 6.76 -6.51 -15.17
CA VAL A 537 5.64 -7.07 -15.96
C VAL A 537 4.89 -8.15 -15.17
N ASP A 538 5.59 -9.04 -14.48
CA ASP A 538 4.98 -10.08 -13.63
C ASP A 538 4.13 -9.44 -12.51
N THR A 539 4.59 -8.33 -11.92
CA THR A 539 3.82 -7.59 -10.89
C THR A 539 2.55 -6.99 -11.47
N MET A 540 2.64 -6.33 -12.64
CA MET A 540 1.48 -5.78 -13.33
C MET A 540 0.47 -6.88 -13.69
N THR A 541 0.91 -7.97 -14.35
CA THR A 541 0.00 -9.06 -14.74
C THR A 541 -0.64 -9.80 -13.57
N ALA A 542 0.07 -9.91 -12.43
CA ALA A 542 -0.48 -10.45 -11.19
C ALA A 542 -1.54 -9.53 -10.56
N SER A 543 -1.41 -8.21 -10.74
CA SER A 543 -2.36 -7.24 -10.21
C SER A 543 -3.75 -7.30 -10.89
N TRP A 544 -3.85 -7.72 -12.15
CA TRP A 544 -5.16 -7.98 -12.78
C TRP A 544 -5.96 -9.07 -12.05
N LEU A 545 -5.28 -10.05 -11.45
CA LEU A 545 -5.95 -11.07 -10.64
C LEU A 545 -6.54 -10.48 -9.35
N TRP A 546 -5.94 -9.41 -8.83
CA TRP A 546 -6.47 -8.67 -7.69
C TRP A 546 -7.77 -7.96 -8.06
N GLU A 547 -7.82 -7.27 -9.19
CA GLU A 547 -9.04 -6.62 -9.66
C GLU A 547 -10.18 -7.64 -9.87
N LEU A 548 -9.86 -8.80 -10.46
CA LEU A 548 -10.84 -9.87 -10.63
C LEU A 548 -11.34 -10.43 -9.29
N ASP A 549 -10.49 -10.55 -8.27
CA ASP A 549 -10.91 -11.01 -6.94
C ASP A 549 -11.91 -10.02 -6.29
N ASN A 550 -11.62 -8.71 -6.35
CA ASN A 550 -12.53 -7.67 -5.86
C ASN A 550 -13.87 -7.69 -6.61
N GLN A 551 -13.86 -7.83 -7.94
CA GLN A 551 -15.08 -7.98 -8.74
C GLN A 551 -15.87 -9.23 -8.35
N THR A 552 -15.18 -10.33 -8.02
CA THR A 552 -15.81 -11.59 -7.59
C THR A 552 -16.50 -11.43 -6.23
N GLN A 553 -15.90 -10.64 -5.34
CA GLN A 553 -16.43 -10.31 -4.01
C GLN A 553 -17.45 -9.15 -4.03
N ASN A 554 -17.61 -8.45 -5.16
CA ASN A 554 -18.37 -7.20 -5.30
C ASN A 554 -17.94 -6.15 -4.25
N ARG A 555 -16.63 -6.07 -4.00
CA ARG A 555 -16.04 -5.24 -2.94
C ARG A 555 -15.40 -4.00 -3.56
N ILE A 556 -15.90 -2.82 -3.19
CA ILE A 556 -15.19 -1.56 -3.43
C ILE A 556 -14.04 -1.48 -2.41
N PRO A 557 -12.78 -1.28 -2.84
CA PRO A 557 -11.65 -1.09 -1.93
C PRO A 557 -11.79 0.21 -1.14
N ASP A 558 -11.18 0.27 0.04
CA ASP A 558 -11.04 1.54 0.77
C ASP A 558 -9.98 2.45 0.13
N PRO A 559 -9.91 3.76 0.44
CA PRO A 559 -8.98 4.68 -0.21
C PRO A 559 -7.51 4.25 -0.16
N VAL A 560 -7.07 3.59 0.91
CA VAL A 560 -5.68 3.15 1.06
C VAL A 560 -5.44 1.89 0.23
N ASP A 561 -6.31 0.90 0.35
CA ASP A 561 -6.28 -0.32 -0.48
C ASP A 561 -6.32 0.02 -1.98
N TYR A 562 -7.12 1.03 -2.33
CA TYR A 562 -7.29 1.49 -3.70
C TYR A 562 -6.00 2.06 -4.30
N ILE A 563 -5.37 3.05 -3.64
CA ILE A 563 -4.18 3.71 -4.18
C ILE A 563 -3.04 2.70 -4.38
N GLU A 564 -2.85 1.78 -3.45
CA GLU A 564 -1.80 0.76 -3.56
C GLU A 564 -2.05 -0.23 -4.69
N MET A 565 -3.28 -0.71 -4.77
CA MET A 565 -3.71 -1.55 -5.88
C MET A 565 -3.49 -0.80 -7.20
N ARG A 566 -3.93 0.45 -7.29
CA ARG A 566 -3.94 1.23 -8.52
C ARG A 566 -2.54 1.50 -9.06
N ARG A 567 -1.54 1.71 -8.20
CA ARG A 567 -0.13 1.81 -8.63
C ARG A 567 0.37 0.54 -9.33
N ALA A 568 -0.08 -0.62 -8.88
CA ALA A 568 0.26 -1.90 -9.50
C ALA A 568 -0.55 -2.16 -10.77
N THR A 569 -1.86 -1.84 -10.78
CA THR A 569 -2.76 -2.19 -11.89
C THR A 569 -2.69 -1.25 -13.08
N PHE A 570 -2.33 0.02 -12.87
CA PHE A 570 -2.21 1.00 -13.95
C PHE A 570 -1.03 0.73 -14.91
N GLY A 571 -0.05 -0.08 -14.49
CA GLY A 571 1.16 -0.33 -15.28
C GLY A 571 2.16 0.83 -15.26
N SER A 572 2.11 1.70 -14.24
CA SER A 572 3.06 2.81 -14.07
C SER A 572 4.51 2.32 -14.09
N ASP A 573 4.83 1.28 -13.32
CA ASP A 573 6.20 0.75 -13.28
C ASP A 573 6.69 0.28 -14.64
N LEU A 574 5.82 -0.35 -15.44
CA LEU A 574 6.16 -0.78 -16.80
C LEU A 574 6.50 0.43 -17.66
N THR A 575 5.60 1.40 -17.71
CA THR A 575 5.74 2.56 -18.60
C THR A 575 6.87 3.51 -18.18
N MET A 576 7.09 3.70 -16.87
CA MET A 576 8.26 4.40 -16.33
C MET A 576 9.57 3.63 -16.61
N SER A 577 9.54 2.30 -16.58
CA SER A 577 10.72 1.48 -16.88
C SER A 577 11.10 1.54 -18.35
N LEU A 578 10.14 1.69 -19.28
CA LEU A 578 10.42 1.86 -20.70
C LEU A 578 11.28 3.11 -20.98
N SER A 579 11.10 4.20 -20.23
CA SER A 579 11.95 5.40 -20.31
C SER A 579 13.37 5.13 -19.86
N ARG A 580 13.52 4.28 -18.84
CA ARG A 580 14.80 3.95 -18.22
C ARG A 580 15.65 2.94 -19.01
N ILE A 581 15.11 2.35 -20.08
CA ILE A 581 15.83 1.34 -20.89
C ILE A 581 17.02 2.02 -21.59
N GLY A 582 18.19 1.97 -20.96
CA GLY A 582 19.43 2.52 -21.49
C GLY A 582 20.27 3.34 -20.50
N HIS A 583 19.76 3.65 -19.30
CA HIS A 583 20.45 4.51 -18.32
C HIS A 583 21.69 3.90 -17.65
N GLY A 584 21.97 2.62 -17.91
CA GLY A 584 23.19 1.95 -17.45
C GLY A 584 23.27 1.81 -15.92
N ARG A 585 24.50 1.67 -15.40
CA ARG A 585 24.82 1.50 -13.96
C ARG A 585 25.30 2.80 -13.29
N GLN A 586 24.85 3.96 -13.78
CA GLN A 586 25.40 5.25 -13.33
C GLN A 586 24.97 5.63 -11.91
N VAL A 587 23.86 5.07 -11.42
CA VAL A 587 23.32 5.32 -10.07
C VAL A 587 23.41 4.04 -9.23
N PRO A 588 23.91 4.11 -7.98
CA PRO A 588 23.94 2.95 -7.09
C PRO A 588 22.53 2.38 -6.82
N PRO A 589 22.33 1.04 -6.81
CA PRO A 589 21.01 0.43 -6.60
C PRO A 589 20.31 0.80 -5.27
N GLU A 590 21.08 1.14 -4.24
CA GLU A 590 20.60 1.64 -2.96
C GLU A 590 19.90 3.00 -3.06
N VAL A 591 20.29 3.86 -4.01
CA VAL A 591 19.64 5.17 -4.22
C VAL A 591 18.19 5.01 -4.67
N TYR A 592 17.92 4.07 -5.59
CA TYR A 592 16.55 3.75 -6.03
C TYR A 592 15.68 3.17 -4.91
N ARG A 593 16.29 2.71 -3.81
CA ARG A 593 15.57 2.18 -2.65
C ARG A 593 15.28 3.25 -1.59
N THR A 594 15.82 4.46 -1.75
CA THR A 594 15.58 5.56 -0.80
C THR A 594 14.12 5.99 -0.79
N GLY A 595 13.65 6.50 0.36
CA GLY A 595 12.30 7.03 0.51
C GLY A 595 11.99 8.14 -0.48
N ALA A 596 12.94 9.04 -0.75
CA ALA A 596 12.77 10.15 -1.68
C ALA A 596 12.51 9.67 -3.12
N LEU A 597 13.33 8.75 -3.66
CA LEU A 597 13.10 8.24 -5.02
C LEU A 597 11.77 7.52 -5.13
N ARG A 598 11.40 6.70 -4.13
CA ARG A 598 10.11 6.02 -4.13
C ARG A 598 8.93 6.98 -4.01
N SER A 599 9.02 8.03 -3.18
CA SER A 599 7.98 9.06 -3.07
C SER A 599 7.83 9.84 -4.38
N LEU A 600 8.93 10.09 -5.08
CA LEU A 600 8.92 10.73 -6.40
C LEU A 600 8.20 9.85 -7.45
N GLU A 601 8.56 8.57 -7.55
CA GLU A 601 7.89 7.62 -8.45
C GLU A 601 6.41 7.41 -8.09
N ASN A 602 6.10 7.23 -6.79
CA ASN A 602 4.72 7.05 -6.31
C ASN A 602 3.85 8.28 -6.57
N SER A 603 4.36 9.49 -6.31
CA SER A 603 3.63 10.73 -6.59
C SER A 603 3.32 10.90 -8.06
N ALA A 604 4.28 10.59 -8.94
CA ALA A 604 4.05 10.62 -10.38
C ALA A 604 2.98 9.60 -10.79
N ALA A 605 3.12 8.35 -10.32
CA ALA A 605 2.16 7.28 -10.58
C ALA A 605 0.75 7.67 -10.15
N ASP A 606 0.57 8.23 -8.95
CA ASP A 606 -0.75 8.64 -8.45
C ASP A 606 -1.39 9.72 -9.33
N VAL A 607 -0.62 10.72 -9.76
CA VAL A 607 -1.14 11.77 -10.66
C VAL A 607 -1.66 11.15 -11.95
N ALA A 608 -0.91 10.21 -12.53
CA ALA A 608 -1.32 9.55 -13.77
C ALA A 608 -2.53 8.63 -13.60
N CYS A 609 -2.54 7.82 -12.53
CA CYS A 609 -3.65 6.93 -12.18
C CYS A 609 -4.95 7.72 -11.94
N LEU A 610 -4.89 8.76 -11.11
CA LEU A 610 -6.06 9.60 -10.79
C LEU A 610 -6.51 10.43 -11.99
N THR A 611 -5.57 10.82 -12.88
CA THR A 611 -5.94 11.40 -14.18
C THR A 611 -6.80 10.41 -14.97
N ASN A 612 -6.41 9.13 -15.02
CA ASN A 612 -7.23 8.14 -15.68
C ASN A 612 -8.61 8.05 -15.04
N ASP A 613 -8.70 7.88 -13.72
CA ASP A 613 -9.97 7.74 -13.00
C ASP A 613 -10.95 8.88 -13.28
N VAL A 614 -10.46 10.12 -13.36
CA VAL A 614 -11.26 11.31 -13.68
C VAL A 614 -11.83 11.24 -15.10
N PHE A 615 -11.02 10.83 -16.08
CA PHE A 615 -11.47 10.73 -17.47
C PHE A 615 -12.35 9.48 -17.67
N SER A 616 -11.98 8.35 -17.08
CA SER A 616 -12.61 7.05 -17.26
C SER A 616 -13.85 6.83 -16.40
N TYR A 617 -14.15 7.69 -15.41
CA TYR A 617 -15.27 7.52 -14.48
C TYR A 617 -16.58 7.09 -15.14
N GLN A 618 -17.04 7.79 -16.19
CA GLN A 618 -18.26 7.37 -16.89
C GLN A 618 -18.12 5.99 -17.56
N LYS A 619 -17.01 5.73 -18.26
CA LYS A 619 -16.73 4.45 -18.92
C LYS A 619 -16.80 3.31 -17.91
N GLU A 620 -16.01 3.43 -16.85
CA GLU A 620 -15.84 2.41 -15.83
C GLU A 620 -17.14 2.14 -15.08
N ILE A 621 -17.79 3.19 -14.57
CA ILE A 621 -18.96 3.01 -13.72
C ILE A 621 -20.21 2.65 -14.53
N GLU A 622 -20.50 3.38 -15.61
CA GLU A 622 -21.76 3.23 -16.34
C GLU A 622 -21.76 2.07 -17.35
N TYR A 623 -20.64 1.85 -18.05
CA TYR A 623 -20.57 0.90 -19.16
C TYR A 623 -19.89 -0.40 -18.78
N GLU A 624 -18.91 -0.36 -17.87
CA GLU A 624 -18.12 -1.54 -17.48
C GLU A 624 -18.58 -2.15 -16.16
N GLY A 625 -19.21 -1.36 -15.29
CA GLY A 625 -19.62 -1.80 -13.96
C GLY A 625 -18.43 -2.04 -13.04
N GLU A 626 -17.34 -1.33 -13.32
CA GLU A 626 -16.06 -1.43 -12.63
C GLU A 626 -16.14 -0.80 -11.24
N VAL A 627 -15.42 -1.38 -10.28
CA VAL A 627 -15.40 -0.93 -8.88
C VAL A 627 -14.11 -0.21 -8.50
N HIS A 628 -13.12 -0.22 -9.40
CA HIS A 628 -11.76 0.30 -9.17
C HIS A 628 -11.55 1.72 -9.71
N ASN A 629 -12.38 2.67 -9.27
CA ASN A 629 -12.23 4.09 -9.62
C ASN A 629 -12.13 4.95 -8.35
N GLY A 630 -11.12 5.82 -8.26
CA GLY A 630 -10.87 6.65 -7.08
C GLY A 630 -12.06 7.51 -6.66
N ILE A 631 -12.84 8.02 -7.62
CA ILE A 631 -14.05 8.79 -7.35
C ILE A 631 -15.11 7.92 -6.67
N LEU A 632 -15.37 6.72 -7.21
CA LEU A 632 -16.34 5.78 -6.61
C LEU A 632 -15.91 5.37 -5.19
N VAL A 633 -14.61 5.13 -4.99
CA VAL A 633 -14.04 4.78 -3.68
C VAL A 633 -14.29 5.90 -2.68
N VAL A 634 -14.00 7.16 -3.04
CA VAL A 634 -14.24 8.32 -2.17
C VAL A 634 -15.73 8.53 -1.88
N GLN A 635 -16.60 8.39 -2.88
CA GLN A 635 -18.06 8.46 -2.66
C GLN A 635 -18.53 7.42 -1.66
N THR A 636 -18.04 6.19 -1.79
CA THR A 636 -18.45 5.06 -0.96
C THR A 636 -17.93 5.21 0.47
N PHE A 637 -16.68 5.62 0.63
CA PHE A 637 -16.03 5.76 1.93
C PHE A 637 -16.65 6.93 2.72
N PHE A 638 -16.66 8.14 2.14
CA PHE A 638 -17.13 9.36 2.79
C PHE A 638 -18.65 9.60 2.71
N ASP A 639 -19.41 8.70 2.07
CA ASP A 639 -20.86 8.87 1.84
C ASP A 639 -21.22 10.15 1.06
N CYS A 640 -20.40 10.56 0.10
CA CYS A 640 -20.56 11.83 -0.58
C CYS A 640 -21.02 11.70 -2.03
N ASP A 641 -21.52 12.81 -2.58
CA ASP A 641 -21.93 12.86 -3.98
C ASP A 641 -20.72 12.92 -4.93
N TYR A 642 -20.97 12.65 -6.21
CA TYR A 642 -19.94 12.65 -7.25
C TYR A 642 -19.15 13.99 -7.32
N PRO A 643 -19.80 15.17 -7.40
CA PRO A 643 -19.09 16.45 -7.32
C PRO A 643 -18.13 16.58 -6.14
N THR A 644 -18.56 16.22 -4.93
CA THR A 644 -17.71 16.28 -3.73
C THR A 644 -16.54 15.29 -3.82
N ALA A 645 -16.80 14.05 -4.25
CA ALA A 645 -15.75 13.05 -4.40
C ALA A 645 -14.71 13.46 -5.46
N LEU A 646 -15.16 14.03 -6.59
CA LEU A 646 -14.27 14.57 -7.62
C LEU A 646 -13.41 15.72 -7.08
N HIS A 647 -13.96 16.58 -6.23
CA HIS A 647 -13.18 17.66 -5.61
C HIS A 647 -12.06 17.12 -4.72
N ILE A 648 -12.35 16.12 -3.88
CA ILE A 648 -11.35 15.45 -3.03
C ILE A 648 -10.26 14.79 -3.90
N ILE A 649 -10.65 14.10 -4.98
CA ILE A 649 -9.69 13.50 -5.92
C ILE A 649 -8.83 14.56 -6.61
N HIS A 650 -9.41 15.69 -7.01
CA HIS A 650 -8.69 16.79 -7.64
C HIS A 650 -7.70 17.47 -6.68
N ASP A 651 -8.08 17.66 -5.42
CA ASP A 651 -7.18 18.17 -4.39
C ASP A 651 -6.05 17.18 -4.10
N LEU A 652 -6.35 15.87 -4.12
CA LEU A 652 -5.33 14.83 -3.97
C LEU A 652 -4.34 14.88 -5.12
N MET A 653 -4.82 14.91 -6.37
CA MET A 653 -3.96 15.05 -7.56
C MET A 653 -3.03 16.26 -7.46
N THR A 654 -3.57 17.41 -7.04
CA THR A 654 -2.79 18.64 -6.84
C THR A 654 -1.74 18.48 -5.75
N SER A 655 -2.10 17.83 -4.65
CA SER A 655 -1.19 17.57 -3.54
C SER A 655 -0.06 16.59 -3.92
N ARG A 656 -0.37 15.50 -4.64
CA ARG A 656 0.64 14.56 -5.17
C ARG A 656 1.60 15.25 -6.16
N MET A 657 1.10 16.14 -7.02
CA MET A 657 1.94 16.95 -7.92
C MET A 657 2.88 17.89 -7.14
N ASN A 658 2.39 18.51 -6.06
CA ASN A 658 3.21 19.37 -5.21
C ASN A 658 4.27 18.57 -4.44
N GLU A 659 3.94 17.37 -3.97
CA GLU A 659 4.91 16.45 -3.36
C GLU A 659 6.00 16.06 -4.35
N PHE A 660 5.65 15.63 -5.57
CA PHE A 660 6.62 15.31 -6.61
C PHE A 660 7.65 16.44 -6.80
N ARG A 661 7.16 17.68 -6.93
CA ARG A 661 8.01 18.86 -7.09
C ARG A 661 8.85 19.16 -5.85
N HIS A 662 8.29 18.99 -4.66
CA HIS A 662 9.01 19.20 -3.41
C HIS A 662 10.14 18.19 -3.25
N VAL A 663 9.86 16.91 -3.47
CA VAL A 663 10.85 15.82 -3.38
C VAL A 663 11.98 16.06 -4.38
N ALA A 664 11.65 16.36 -5.64
CA ALA A 664 12.62 16.68 -6.67
C ALA A 664 13.51 17.88 -6.32
N ALA A 665 12.92 18.96 -5.77
CA ALA A 665 13.65 20.20 -5.51
C ALA A 665 14.44 20.20 -4.19
N HIS A 666 14.02 19.44 -3.19
CA HIS A 666 14.52 19.57 -1.81
C HIS A 666 15.05 18.27 -1.21
N GLN A 667 14.40 17.13 -1.44
CA GLN A 667 14.81 15.86 -0.83
C GLN A 667 15.83 15.11 -1.68
N LEU A 668 15.68 15.15 -3.01
CA LEU A 668 16.58 14.49 -3.93
C LEU A 668 18.02 15.04 -3.85
N PRO A 669 18.27 16.37 -3.74
CA PRO A 669 19.59 16.90 -3.49
C PRO A 669 20.24 16.41 -2.18
N VAL A 670 19.44 16.23 -1.12
CA VAL A 670 19.94 15.67 0.15
C VAL A 670 20.41 14.23 -0.04
N VAL A 671 19.67 13.42 -0.80
CA VAL A 671 20.11 12.07 -1.19
C VAL A 671 21.42 12.11 -1.98
N TYR A 672 21.62 13.11 -2.84
CA TYR A 672 22.87 13.24 -3.59
C TYR A 672 24.07 13.44 -2.67
N ASP A 673 23.89 14.21 -1.59
CA ASP A 673 24.95 14.51 -0.64
C ASP A 673 25.14 13.36 0.37
N ASP A 674 24.06 12.74 0.84
CA ASP A 674 24.09 11.59 1.76
C ASP A 674 24.83 10.37 1.16
N PHE A 675 24.75 10.18 -0.16
CA PHE A 675 25.43 9.09 -0.88
C PHE A 675 26.71 9.52 -1.60
N ASP A 676 27.16 10.77 -1.43
CA ASP A 676 28.32 11.35 -2.13
C ASP A 676 28.30 11.08 -3.66
N LEU A 677 27.14 11.32 -4.28
CA LEU A 677 26.92 10.97 -5.69
C LEU A 677 27.78 11.83 -6.62
N SER A 678 28.44 11.15 -7.57
CA SER A 678 29.20 11.80 -8.65
C SER A 678 28.34 12.74 -9.50
N PRO A 679 28.93 13.77 -10.15
CA PRO A 679 28.20 14.66 -11.05
C PRO A 679 27.45 13.92 -12.17
N GLU A 680 28.02 12.82 -12.67
CA GLU A 680 27.38 11.96 -13.66
C GLU A 680 26.13 11.29 -13.10
N ALA A 681 26.20 10.70 -11.90
CA ALA A 681 25.06 10.07 -11.23
C ALA A 681 23.94 11.07 -10.92
N ARG A 682 24.29 12.28 -10.45
CA ARG A 682 23.33 13.38 -10.22
C ARG A 682 22.62 13.74 -11.53
N LYS A 683 23.37 13.91 -12.62
CA LYS A 683 22.79 14.20 -13.95
C LYS A 683 21.85 13.10 -14.44
N THR A 684 22.16 11.83 -14.19
CA THR A 684 21.27 10.71 -14.53
C THR A 684 19.95 10.79 -13.76
N LEU A 685 19.98 11.14 -12.47
CA LEU A 685 18.79 11.28 -11.63
C LEU A 685 17.97 12.51 -12.02
N ASP A 686 18.61 13.66 -12.30
CA ASP A 686 17.93 14.85 -12.79
C ASP A 686 17.25 14.59 -14.15
N GLY A 687 17.91 13.85 -15.04
CA GLY A 687 17.33 13.39 -16.30
C GLY A 687 16.12 12.47 -16.08
N TYR A 688 16.18 11.58 -15.09
CA TYR A 688 15.06 10.72 -14.75
C TYR A 688 13.86 11.49 -14.18
N VAL A 689 14.10 12.51 -13.36
CA VAL A 689 13.02 13.43 -12.91
C VAL A 689 12.35 14.07 -14.12
N HIS A 690 13.13 14.58 -15.08
CA HIS A 690 12.58 15.19 -16.29
C HIS A 690 11.79 14.19 -17.15
N GLU A 691 12.20 12.94 -17.21
CA GLU A 691 11.41 11.89 -17.88
C GLU A 691 10.06 11.64 -17.19
N LEU A 692 10.00 11.70 -15.86
CA LEU A 692 8.75 11.58 -15.12
C LEU A 692 7.85 12.81 -15.33
N GLU A 693 8.42 14.01 -15.46
CA GLU A 693 7.69 15.22 -15.86
C GLU A 693 7.03 15.04 -17.25
N ASN A 694 7.82 14.59 -18.23
CA ASN A 694 7.32 14.27 -19.58
C ASN A 694 6.26 13.17 -19.54
N TRP A 695 6.46 12.13 -18.72
CA TRP A 695 5.54 11.02 -18.56
C TRP A 695 4.17 11.49 -18.05
N MET A 696 4.12 12.26 -16.97
CA MET A 696 2.86 12.81 -16.43
C MET A 696 2.17 13.74 -17.43
N ALA A 697 2.90 14.65 -18.07
CA ALA A 697 2.35 15.60 -19.03
C ALA A 697 1.84 14.92 -20.32
N GLY A 698 2.59 13.92 -20.80
CA GLY A 698 2.24 13.08 -21.94
C GLY A 698 0.97 12.26 -21.70
N ILE A 699 0.81 11.69 -20.50
CA ILE A 699 -0.40 10.95 -20.10
C ILE A 699 -1.61 11.88 -20.08
N LEU A 700 -1.51 13.08 -19.49
CA LEU A 700 -2.62 14.04 -19.50
C LEU A 700 -2.98 14.45 -20.94
N THR A 701 -1.98 14.75 -21.78
CA THR A 701 -2.17 15.09 -23.19
C THR A 701 -2.87 13.98 -23.95
N TRP A 702 -2.52 12.72 -23.69
CA TRP A 702 -3.20 11.57 -24.29
C TRP A 702 -4.65 11.45 -23.84
N HIS A 703 -4.94 11.59 -22.55
CA HIS A 703 -6.33 11.54 -22.05
C HIS A 703 -7.21 12.64 -22.66
N GLN A 704 -6.64 13.83 -22.88
CA GLN A 704 -7.32 14.94 -23.55
C GLN A 704 -7.48 14.72 -25.07
N GLY A 705 -6.53 14.06 -25.73
CA GLY A 705 -6.48 13.91 -27.18
C GLY A 705 -7.15 12.65 -27.73
N CYS A 706 -7.23 11.58 -26.94
CA CYS A 706 -7.85 10.33 -27.37
C CYS A 706 -9.38 10.39 -27.31
N ARG A 707 -10.04 9.43 -27.96
CA ARG A 707 -11.51 9.28 -27.95
C ARG A 707 -11.98 8.08 -27.14
N ARG A 708 -11.11 7.53 -26.28
CA ARG A 708 -11.40 6.34 -25.45
C ARG A 708 -12.50 6.58 -24.41
N TYR A 709 -12.63 7.82 -23.91
CA TYR A 709 -13.43 8.14 -22.72
C TYR A 709 -14.69 8.96 -23.01
N ILE A 710 -14.93 9.34 -24.28
CA ILE A 710 -16.04 10.23 -24.62
C ILE A 710 -17.33 9.43 -24.83
N GLU A 711 -18.44 9.94 -24.28
CA GLU A 711 -19.74 9.26 -24.29
C GLU A 711 -20.21 8.75 -25.67
N PRO A 712 -20.05 9.49 -26.80
CA PRO A 712 -20.48 8.99 -28.10
C PRO A 712 -19.81 7.66 -28.49
N GLU A 713 -18.56 7.46 -28.09
CA GLU A 713 -17.80 6.25 -28.43
C GLU A 713 -18.15 5.10 -27.46
N LEU A 714 -18.48 5.40 -26.20
CA LEU A 714 -18.93 4.41 -25.21
C LEU A 714 -20.26 3.75 -25.58
N ARG A 715 -21.14 4.46 -26.29
CA ARG A 715 -22.42 3.94 -26.79
C ARG A 715 -22.28 2.93 -27.95
N HIS A 716 -21.10 2.86 -28.54
CA HIS A 716 -20.76 1.95 -29.63
C HIS A 716 -19.65 0.98 -29.15
N PRO A 717 -19.98 0.03 -28.26
CA PRO A 717 -18.97 -0.85 -27.68
C PRO A 717 -18.24 -1.64 -28.77
N THR A 718 -16.94 -1.82 -28.56
CA THR A 718 -16.06 -2.61 -29.42
C THR A 718 -16.36 -4.09 -29.23
N GLY A 719 -16.33 -4.86 -30.32
CA GLY A 719 -16.66 -6.29 -30.29
C GLY A 719 -18.13 -6.63 -30.52
N SER A 720 -18.43 -7.91 -30.71
CA SER A 720 -19.79 -8.40 -30.88
C SER A 720 -20.63 -8.00 -29.67
N PRO A 721 -21.91 -7.64 -29.87
CA PRO A 721 -22.82 -7.39 -28.76
C PRO A 721 -22.97 -8.69 -27.97
N GLY A 722 -22.18 -8.84 -26.90
CA GLY A 722 -22.40 -9.79 -25.83
C GLY A 722 -23.68 -9.42 -25.12
N TRP A 723 -24.81 -9.81 -25.74
CA TRP A 723 -26.18 -9.69 -25.25
C TRP A 723 -26.72 -8.25 -25.07
N LEU A 724 -27.05 -7.61 -26.19
CA LEU A 724 -28.15 -6.62 -26.18
C LEU A 724 -29.46 -7.37 -25.89
N GLY A 725 -29.93 -7.28 -24.65
CA GLY A 725 -31.30 -7.57 -24.28
C GLY A 725 -31.68 -9.04 -24.24
N ALA A 726 -31.88 -9.56 -23.03
CA ALA A 726 -33.01 -10.47 -22.84
C ALA A 726 -34.25 -9.76 -23.41
N PRO A 727 -35.08 -10.40 -24.23
CA PRO A 727 -36.38 -9.83 -24.51
C PRO A 727 -37.16 -9.81 -23.18
N THR A 728 -37.28 -8.63 -22.56
CA THR A 728 -38.12 -8.42 -21.38
C THR A 728 -39.55 -8.17 -21.88
N GLY A 729 -40.25 -9.25 -22.19
CA GLY A 729 -41.65 -9.25 -22.58
C GLY A 729 -42.33 -10.55 -22.20
N LEU A 730 -43.62 -10.51 -21.90
CA LEU A 730 -44.43 -11.69 -21.62
C LEU A 730 -44.38 -12.64 -22.83
N GLY A 731 -43.66 -13.77 -22.70
CA GLY A 731 -43.51 -14.78 -23.77
C GLY A 731 -42.13 -15.44 -23.91
N THR A 732 -41.10 -15.06 -23.15
CA THR A 732 -39.72 -15.60 -23.31
C THR A 732 -39.41 -16.90 -22.56
N SER A 733 -40.42 -17.69 -22.20
CA SER A 733 -40.25 -18.97 -21.49
C SER A 733 -39.48 -20.03 -22.31
N ALA A 734 -39.44 -19.90 -23.64
CA ALA A 734 -38.78 -20.84 -24.54
C ALA A 734 -37.25 -20.66 -24.64
N ALA A 735 -36.69 -19.52 -24.22
CA ALA A 735 -35.24 -19.30 -24.22
C ALA A 735 -34.52 -19.96 -23.03
N ARG A 736 -35.26 -20.64 -22.13
CA ARG A 736 -34.72 -21.32 -20.93
C ARG A 736 -34.56 -22.84 -21.09
N LEU A 737 -34.77 -23.41 -22.28
CA LEU A 737 -34.85 -24.87 -22.49
C LEU A 737 -33.62 -25.52 -23.15
N VAL A 738 -32.44 -24.91 -23.11
CA VAL A 738 -31.18 -25.60 -23.49
C VAL A 738 -30.22 -25.64 -22.31
N ARG A 739 -30.64 -26.31 -21.24
CA ARG A 739 -29.78 -26.97 -20.26
C ARG A 739 -30.42 -28.31 -19.91
N SER A 740 -29.58 -29.32 -19.74
CA SER A 740 -29.84 -30.74 -19.45
C SER A 740 -30.48 -31.58 -20.57
N GLY A 741 -29.60 -32.14 -21.40
CA GLY A 741 -29.87 -33.29 -22.27
C GLY A 741 -28.72 -34.29 -22.22
N VAL A 742 -28.37 -34.78 -21.01
CA VAL A 742 -27.66 -36.06 -20.86
C VAL A 742 -28.39 -36.84 -19.77
N GLY A 743 -29.26 -37.74 -20.22
CA GLY A 743 -29.92 -38.73 -19.38
C GLY A 743 -29.52 -40.12 -19.85
N VAL A 744 -28.84 -40.82 -18.94
CA VAL A 744 -28.92 -42.25 -18.61
C VAL A 744 -28.56 -43.29 -19.69
N GLY A 745 -27.44 -43.96 -19.41
CA GLY A 745 -27.18 -45.38 -19.65
C GLY A 745 -26.33 -45.89 -18.51
#